data_AF-A0A8D2LQQ3-F1
#
_entry.id   AF-A0A8D2LQQ3-F1
#
_cell.length_a   1.000
_cell.length_b   1.000
_cell.length_c   1.000
_cell.angle_alpha   90.00
_cell.angle_beta   90.00
_cell.angle_gamma   90.00
#
_symmetry.space_group_name_H-M   'P 1'
#
loop_
_entity.id
_entity.type
_entity.pdbx_description
1 polymer ?
#
loop_
_entity_poly.entity_id
_entity_poly.type
_entity_poly.pdbx_seq_one_letter_code
_entity_poly.pdbx_strand_id
1 'polypeptide(L)'
;MAANMYRVGDYVYFENSSSNPYLVRRIEELNKTANGNVEAKVVCLFRRRDISSSLNSLADSNAREFEEESKQPSVSEQQRHQLKHRELFLSRQFESLPATHIRGKCSVTLLNETDILSQYLDKEDCFFYSLVFDPVQKTLLADQGEIRVGCKYQAEIPERLAEGESDNRNQQKMEMKVWDPDNPLTDRQIDQFLVVARAVGTFARALDCSSSIRQPSLHMSAAAASRDITLFHAMDTLQRNGYDLAKAMSTLVPQGGPVLCRDEMEEWSASEAMLFEEALEKYGKDFNDIRQDFLPWKSLASIVQFYYMWKTTDRYIQQKRLKAAEADSKLKQVYIPTYTKPNPNQIISVGSKPGMNGAGFQKGLTCESCHTTQSAQWYAWGPPNMQCRLCASCWIYWKKYGGLKTPTQLEGAARSVSEPHSRGHMSRPEAQSLSPYTTSANRAKLLAKNRQTFLLQTTKLTRIARRMCRDILQPRRAARRPYAPINANAIKAECSIRLPKAAKTPLKIHPLVRLPLATIVKELAAQAPLKPKTPRGTKTPINRNQLTPNRGLAGIVSKRAYESVAGGGLPFSANGRPMTSGMRSSTQPAIKRQKLNPADAPNPVVFVATKDTRALRKALSHLEMRRAARRPNLPLKVKSVLPIRPVVAPLVPVAPAHPASTSEPIILED
;
A
#
# COMPACT_ATOMS: atom_id res chain seq x y z
N MET A 1 11.07 -39.44 3.59
CA MET A 1 10.42 -38.65 2.52
C MET A 1 11.39 -38.51 1.36
N ALA A 2 10.91 -38.37 0.12
CA ALA A 2 11.78 -38.11 -1.04
C ALA A 2 12.29 -36.65 -1.02
N ALA A 3 13.59 -36.44 -0.77
CA ALA A 3 14.19 -35.11 -0.58
C ALA A 3 14.04 -34.15 -1.78
N ASN A 4 13.80 -34.70 -2.98
CA ASN A 4 13.69 -33.99 -4.25
C ASN A 4 12.23 -33.69 -4.68
N MET A 5 11.22 -33.92 -3.82
CA MET A 5 9.80 -33.71 -4.13
C MET A 5 9.25 -32.43 -3.48
N TYR A 6 8.80 -31.49 -4.31
CA TYR A 6 8.33 -30.15 -3.92
C TYR A 6 6.84 -29.97 -4.21
N ARG A 7 6.14 -29.19 -3.39
CA ARG A 7 4.68 -29.04 -3.37
C ARG A 7 4.26 -27.58 -3.34
N VAL A 8 3.05 -27.31 -3.83
CA VAL A 8 2.39 -26.02 -3.54
C VAL A 8 2.25 -25.86 -2.02
N GLY A 9 2.58 -24.67 -1.52
CA GLY A 9 2.70 -24.35 -0.09
C GLY A 9 4.13 -24.47 0.49
N ASP A 10 5.05 -25.21 -0.13
CA ASP A 10 6.43 -25.33 0.37
C ASP A 10 7.17 -23.97 0.31
N TYR A 11 7.97 -23.68 1.33
CA TYR A 11 9.03 -22.68 1.27
C TYR A 11 10.32 -23.32 0.76
N VAL A 12 11.02 -22.64 -0.15
CA VAL A 12 12.12 -23.20 -0.94
C VAL A 12 13.24 -22.19 -1.22
N TYR A 13 14.45 -22.73 -1.37
CA TYR A 13 15.64 -22.03 -1.83
C TYR A 13 15.72 -22.03 -3.37
N PHE A 14 15.62 -20.85 -3.98
CA PHE A 14 15.85 -20.63 -5.42
C PHE A 14 17.26 -20.12 -5.70
N GLU A 15 17.93 -20.69 -6.71
CA GLU A 15 19.20 -20.19 -7.23
C GLU A 15 18.98 -19.39 -8.52
N ASN A 16 19.21 -18.08 -8.45
CA ASN A 16 19.25 -17.20 -9.63
C ASN A 16 20.65 -17.10 -10.24
N SER A 17 21.71 -17.24 -9.42
CA SER A 17 23.08 -17.44 -9.89
C SER A 17 23.93 -18.18 -8.85
N SER A 18 24.96 -18.89 -9.32
CA SER A 18 25.90 -19.65 -8.47
C SER A 18 26.63 -18.78 -7.45
N SER A 19 27.03 -17.57 -7.85
CA SER A 19 27.80 -16.61 -7.03
C SER A 19 26.92 -15.64 -6.22
N ASN A 20 25.61 -15.89 -6.08
CA ASN A 20 24.73 -15.23 -5.11
C ASN A 20 24.17 -16.25 -4.10
N PRO A 21 23.76 -15.80 -2.89
CA PRO A 21 22.92 -16.61 -2.00
C PRO A 21 21.61 -17.03 -2.67
N TYR A 22 21.01 -18.12 -2.18
CA TYR A 22 19.67 -18.52 -2.60
C TYR A 22 18.63 -17.47 -2.19
N LEU A 23 17.61 -17.28 -3.02
CA LEU A 23 16.43 -16.48 -2.68
C LEU A 23 15.43 -17.38 -1.97
N VAL A 24 14.78 -16.89 -0.90
CA VAL A 24 13.71 -17.64 -0.22
C VAL A 24 12.38 -17.29 -0.86
N ARG A 25 11.58 -18.31 -1.18
CA ARG A 25 10.32 -18.19 -1.92
C ARG A 25 9.29 -19.16 -1.37
N ARG A 26 7.99 -18.85 -1.47
CA ARG A 26 6.90 -19.83 -1.25
C ARG A 26 6.29 -20.24 -2.58
N ILE A 27 6.05 -21.53 -2.80
CA ILE A 27 5.38 -22.04 -4.00
C ILE A 27 3.87 -21.83 -3.90
N GLU A 28 3.30 -21.06 -4.83
CA GLU A 28 1.86 -20.76 -4.87
C GLU A 28 1.14 -21.60 -5.93
N GLU A 29 1.80 -21.86 -7.06
CA GLU A 29 1.22 -22.59 -8.20
C GLU A 29 2.35 -23.21 -9.02
N LEU A 30 2.20 -24.47 -9.44
CA LEU A 30 3.11 -25.14 -10.36
C LEU A 30 2.40 -25.30 -11.72
N ASN A 31 2.99 -24.71 -12.76
CA ASN A 31 2.40 -24.66 -14.09
C ASN A 31 3.25 -25.51 -15.06
N LYS A 32 2.63 -26.49 -15.72
CA LYS A 32 3.28 -27.28 -16.78
C LYS A 32 3.07 -26.57 -18.11
N THR A 33 4.16 -26.13 -18.73
CA THR A 33 4.14 -25.59 -20.10
C THR A 33 3.83 -26.69 -21.12
N ALA A 34 3.36 -26.31 -22.32
CA ALA A 34 3.10 -27.26 -23.41
C ALA A 34 4.35 -28.11 -23.77
N ASN A 35 5.55 -27.54 -23.62
CA ASN A 35 6.83 -28.20 -23.86
C ASN A 35 7.25 -29.17 -22.74
N GLY A 36 6.39 -29.43 -21.75
CA GLY A 36 6.63 -30.33 -20.63
C GLY A 36 7.39 -29.73 -19.44
N ASN A 37 8.08 -28.59 -19.63
CA ASN A 37 8.79 -27.89 -18.57
C ASN A 37 7.83 -27.36 -17.49
N VAL A 38 8.25 -27.41 -16.22
CA VAL A 38 7.47 -26.90 -15.09
C VAL A 38 8.02 -25.55 -14.63
N GLU A 39 7.16 -24.54 -14.59
CA GLU A 39 7.41 -23.28 -13.91
C GLU A 39 6.75 -23.26 -12.54
N ALA A 40 7.40 -22.63 -11.58
CA ALA A 40 6.87 -22.35 -10.26
C ALA A 40 6.56 -20.85 -10.17
N LYS A 41 5.29 -20.53 -9.96
CA LYS A 41 4.85 -19.19 -9.56
C LYS A 41 4.98 -19.08 -8.05
N VAL A 42 5.71 -18.07 -7.60
CA VAL A 42 6.20 -18.00 -6.23
C VAL A 42 6.02 -16.61 -5.61
N VAL A 43 5.71 -16.59 -4.32
CA VAL A 43 5.74 -15.38 -3.49
C VAL A 43 7.18 -15.04 -3.09
N CYS A 44 7.51 -13.74 -3.14
CA CYS A 44 8.82 -13.21 -2.77
C CYS A 44 8.98 -13.09 -1.24
N LEU A 45 10.06 -13.63 -0.68
CA LEU A 45 10.53 -13.28 0.66
C LEU A 45 11.90 -12.60 0.54
N PHE A 46 12.01 -11.40 1.10
CA PHE A 46 13.20 -10.54 0.99
C PHE A 46 14.04 -10.62 2.26
N ARG A 47 15.37 -10.50 2.14
CA ARG A 47 16.27 -10.34 3.29
C ARG A 47 16.51 -8.87 3.59
N ARG A 48 17.08 -8.60 4.77
CA ARG A 48 17.63 -7.30 5.21
C ARG A 48 18.51 -6.59 4.19
N ARG A 49 19.27 -7.30 3.35
CA ARG A 49 20.10 -6.69 2.29
C ARG A 49 19.35 -6.24 1.03
N ASP A 50 18.13 -6.73 0.84
CA ASP A 50 17.31 -6.43 -0.34
C ASP A 50 16.41 -5.19 -0.11
N ILE A 51 16.24 -4.79 1.16
CA ILE A 51 15.55 -3.58 1.61
C ILE A 51 16.54 -2.45 1.93
N SER A 52 16.08 -1.19 1.96
CA SER A 52 16.97 -0.05 2.24
C SER A 52 17.44 0.01 3.70
N SER A 53 18.56 0.70 3.94
CA SER A 53 19.07 0.94 5.30
C SER A 53 18.06 1.63 6.22
N SER A 54 17.23 2.52 5.68
CA SER A 54 16.13 3.17 6.42
C SER A 54 15.06 2.19 6.91
N LEU A 55 14.79 1.12 6.15
CA LEU A 55 13.83 0.08 6.52
C LEU A 55 14.47 -0.95 7.47
N ASN A 56 15.76 -1.25 7.30
CA ASN A 56 16.51 -2.04 8.29
C ASN A 56 16.50 -1.40 9.68
N SER A 57 16.60 -0.07 9.77
CA SER A 57 16.46 0.64 11.06
C SER A 57 15.05 0.52 11.66
N LEU A 58 14.01 0.39 10.83
CA LEU A 58 12.63 0.20 11.30
C LEU A 58 12.39 -1.23 11.78
N ALA A 59 12.91 -2.23 11.06
CA ALA A 59 12.93 -3.62 11.52
C ALA A 59 13.75 -3.79 12.82
N ASP A 60 14.89 -3.10 12.95
CA ASP A 60 15.69 -3.06 14.19
C ASP A 60 14.97 -2.38 15.36
N SER A 61 14.01 -1.47 15.13
CA SER A 61 13.14 -0.95 16.19
C SER A 61 12.07 -1.98 16.56
N ASN A 62 11.34 -2.51 15.58
CA ASN A 62 10.23 -3.44 15.84
C ASN A 62 10.69 -4.75 16.50
N ALA A 63 11.87 -5.26 16.14
CA ALA A 63 12.48 -6.41 16.82
C ALA A 63 12.83 -6.12 18.30
N ARG A 64 13.09 -4.86 18.68
CA ARG A 64 13.33 -4.47 20.08
C ARG A 64 12.04 -4.30 20.86
N GLU A 65 11.03 -3.69 20.23
CA GLU A 65 9.68 -3.58 20.77
C GLU A 65 9.15 -4.99 21.12
N PHE A 66 9.28 -5.95 20.19
CA PHE A 66 8.97 -7.37 20.43
C PHE A 66 9.82 -8.03 21.54
N GLU A 67 11.14 -7.79 21.58
CA GLU A 67 12.02 -8.31 22.63
C GLU A 67 11.61 -7.82 24.04
N GLU A 68 11.20 -6.55 24.15
CA GLU A 68 10.83 -5.89 25.41
C GLU A 68 9.41 -6.27 25.86
N GLU A 69 8.43 -6.28 24.95
CA GLU A 69 7.04 -6.65 25.26
C GLU A 69 6.89 -8.16 25.56
N SER A 70 7.50 -9.02 24.76
CA SER A 70 7.42 -10.49 24.92
C SER A 70 8.38 -11.05 25.98
N LYS A 71 9.17 -10.18 26.66
CA LYS A 71 10.15 -10.55 27.70
C LYS A 71 11.11 -11.66 27.26
N GLN A 72 11.69 -11.52 26.06
CA GLN A 72 12.57 -12.53 25.47
C GLN A 72 13.81 -12.83 26.35
N PRO A 73 14.31 -14.08 26.38
CA PRO A 73 15.52 -14.42 27.12
C PRO A 73 16.76 -13.70 26.57
N SER A 74 17.80 -13.54 27.39
CA SER A 74 19.02 -12.82 27.00
C SER A 74 19.81 -13.58 25.91
N VAL A 75 19.76 -13.07 24.68
CA VAL A 75 20.47 -13.62 23.51
C VAL A 75 21.86 -12.97 23.36
N SER A 76 22.91 -13.76 23.13
CA SER A 76 24.28 -13.24 22.90
C SER A 76 24.39 -12.43 21.60
N GLU A 77 25.37 -11.53 21.49
CA GLU A 77 25.55 -10.71 20.28
C GLU A 77 25.78 -11.57 19.01
N GLN A 78 26.49 -12.69 19.12
CA GLN A 78 26.69 -13.61 18.00
C GLN A 78 25.37 -14.29 17.58
N GLN A 79 24.55 -14.74 18.53
CA GLN A 79 23.23 -15.28 18.23
C GLN A 79 22.30 -14.20 17.64
N ARG A 80 22.35 -12.97 18.15
CA ARG A 80 21.57 -11.82 17.64
C ARG A 80 21.97 -11.45 16.20
N HIS A 81 23.26 -11.51 15.87
CA HIS A 81 23.74 -11.40 14.47
C HIS A 81 23.17 -12.53 13.60
N GLN A 82 23.15 -13.76 14.10
CA GLN A 82 22.61 -14.91 13.33
C GLN A 82 21.09 -14.86 13.15
N LEU A 83 20.33 -14.35 14.13
CA LEU A 83 18.88 -14.14 14.02
C LEU A 83 18.52 -13.15 12.89
N LYS A 84 19.32 -12.10 12.67
CA LYS A 84 19.14 -11.19 11.53
C LYS A 84 19.29 -11.86 10.16
N HIS A 85 19.89 -13.06 10.09
CA HIS A 85 19.93 -13.88 8.85
C HIS A 85 18.82 -14.94 8.79
N ARG A 86 18.07 -15.15 9.89
CA ARG A 86 16.83 -15.96 9.95
C ARG A 86 15.57 -15.11 9.71
N GLU A 87 15.64 -13.80 9.93
CA GLU A 87 14.56 -12.85 9.64
C GLU A 87 14.39 -12.63 8.12
N LEU A 88 13.14 -12.73 7.66
CA LEU A 88 12.70 -12.44 6.30
C LEU A 88 11.53 -11.44 6.31
N PHE A 89 11.32 -10.78 5.18
CA PHE A 89 10.16 -9.91 4.96
C PHE A 89 9.26 -10.53 3.89
N LEU A 90 8.04 -10.89 4.29
CA LEU A 90 7.03 -11.41 3.36
C LEU A 90 6.61 -10.30 2.40
N SER A 91 6.41 -10.62 1.12
CA SER A 91 5.87 -9.66 0.16
C SER A 91 4.64 -10.19 -0.57
N ARG A 92 3.83 -9.27 -1.10
CA ARG A 92 2.69 -9.57 -1.98
C ARG A 92 3.07 -9.57 -3.46
N GLN A 93 4.36 -9.46 -3.78
CA GLN A 93 4.89 -9.66 -5.13
C GLN A 93 4.97 -11.16 -5.45
N PHE A 94 4.66 -11.51 -6.71
CA PHE A 94 4.82 -12.84 -7.29
C PHE A 94 5.82 -12.80 -8.45
N GLU A 95 6.52 -13.90 -8.67
CA GLU A 95 7.38 -14.14 -9.86
C GLU A 95 7.08 -15.54 -10.43
N SER A 96 7.25 -15.75 -11.74
CA SER A 96 7.30 -17.10 -12.33
C SER A 96 8.75 -17.43 -12.66
N LEU A 97 9.23 -18.57 -12.21
CA LEU A 97 10.61 -19.04 -12.42
C LEU A 97 10.61 -20.54 -12.78
N PRO A 98 11.55 -21.03 -13.59
CA PRO A 98 11.69 -22.46 -13.85
C PRO A 98 11.86 -23.24 -12.53
N ALA A 99 11.08 -24.32 -12.34
CA ALA A 99 11.15 -25.11 -11.12
C ALA A 99 12.57 -25.67 -10.88
N THR A 100 13.32 -25.94 -11.96
CA THR A 100 14.73 -26.36 -11.96
C THR A 100 15.71 -25.39 -11.28
N HIS A 101 15.28 -24.20 -10.88
CA HIS A 101 16.08 -23.27 -10.06
C HIS A 101 16.00 -23.58 -8.55
N ILE A 102 15.06 -24.43 -8.11
CA ILE A 102 14.98 -24.86 -6.71
C ILE A 102 16.21 -25.73 -6.35
N ARG A 103 16.72 -25.55 -5.12
CA ARG A 103 17.90 -26.26 -4.59
C ARG A 103 17.67 -26.98 -3.25
N GLY A 104 16.56 -26.71 -2.58
CA GLY A 104 16.20 -27.30 -1.30
C GLY A 104 14.93 -26.67 -0.73
N LYS A 105 14.38 -27.29 0.31
CA LYS A 105 13.29 -26.72 1.11
C LYS A 105 13.84 -25.91 2.28
N CYS A 106 13.01 -25.05 2.84
CA CYS A 106 13.20 -24.41 4.13
C CYS A 106 11.86 -24.33 4.87
N SER A 107 11.91 -23.97 6.15
CA SER A 107 10.73 -23.64 6.95
C SER A 107 10.70 -22.13 7.18
N VAL A 108 9.55 -21.49 6.96
CA VAL A 108 9.33 -20.09 7.31
C VAL A 108 7.99 -19.97 8.02
N THR A 109 7.97 -19.38 9.19
CA THR A 109 6.77 -19.13 10.00
C THR A 109 6.54 -17.64 10.21
N LEU A 110 5.29 -17.27 10.52
CA LEU A 110 4.99 -16.00 11.15
C LEU A 110 5.55 -16.04 12.58
N LEU A 111 6.23 -14.98 13.01
CA LEU A 111 6.69 -14.83 14.39
C LEU A 111 5.48 -14.49 15.29
N ASN A 112 5.14 -15.38 16.23
CA ASN A 112 4.05 -15.15 17.19
C ASN A 112 4.57 -14.45 18.46
N GLU A 113 3.70 -13.77 19.20
CA GLU A 113 4.00 -13.13 20.49
C GLU A 113 4.57 -14.11 21.55
N THR A 114 4.28 -15.40 21.41
CA THR A 114 4.75 -16.49 22.28
C THR A 114 5.99 -17.23 21.76
N ASP A 115 6.50 -16.90 20.57
CA ASP A 115 7.68 -17.55 20.00
C ASP A 115 8.96 -17.13 20.72
N ILE A 116 9.83 -18.08 21.08
CA ILE A 116 11.15 -17.78 21.64
C ILE A 116 12.18 -17.72 20.50
N LEU A 117 12.77 -16.53 20.30
CA LEU A 117 13.64 -16.26 19.14
C LEU A 117 14.82 -17.23 19.00
N SER A 118 15.43 -17.67 20.10
CA SER A 118 16.57 -18.59 20.04
C SER A 118 16.26 -19.94 19.38
N GLN A 119 15.01 -20.43 19.47
CA GLN A 119 14.60 -21.71 18.87
C GLN A 119 14.72 -21.73 17.34
N TYR A 120 14.72 -20.55 16.70
CA TYR A 120 14.97 -20.41 15.26
C TYR A 120 16.45 -20.63 14.88
N LEU A 121 17.37 -20.61 15.84
CA LEU A 121 18.79 -20.96 15.61
C LEU A 121 19.03 -22.47 15.71
N ASP A 122 18.37 -23.14 16.65
CA ASP A 122 18.55 -24.57 16.96
C ASP A 122 18.18 -25.49 15.79
N LYS A 123 17.30 -25.02 14.90
CA LYS A 123 16.88 -25.72 13.67
C LYS A 123 17.64 -25.17 12.46
N GLU A 124 18.23 -26.05 11.65
CA GLU A 124 18.66 -25.68 10.30
C GLU A 124 17.45 -25.31 9.41
N ASP A 125 17.70 -24.50 8.39
CA ASP A 125 16.76 -24.08 7.34
C ASP A 125 15.44 -23.45 7.82
N CYS A 126 15.40 -22.99 9.08
CA CYS A 126 14.28 -22.30 9.70
C CYS A 126 14.44 -20.77 9.64
N PHE A 127 13.38 -20.06 9.32
CA PHE A 127 13.30 -18.59 9.23
C PHE A 127 11.98 -18.11 9.84
N PHE A 128 11.89 -16.81 10.13
CA PHE A 128 10.64 -16.17 10.55
C PHE A 128 10.41 -14.86 9.80
N TYR A 129 9.16 -14.37 9.82
CA TYR A 129 8.81 -13.00 9.45
C TYR A 129 7.81 -12.41 10.44
N SER A 130 7.89 -11.10 10.70
CA SER A 130 6.89 -10.31 11.44
C SER A 130 6.35 -9.12 10.64
N LEU A 131 7.11 -8.68 9.62
CA LEU A 131 6.82 -7.51 8.80
C LEU A 131 6.60 -7.88 7.33
N VAL A 132 5.62 -7.22 6.72
CA VAL A 132 5.31 -7.28 5.28
C VAL A 132 6.03 -6.14 4.56
N PHE A 133 6.75 -6.47 3.49
CA PHE A 133 7.45 -5.51 2.62
C PHE A 133 6.69 -5.28 1.30
N ASP A 134 6.34 -4.02 1.03
CA ASP A 134 5.88 -3.58 -0.28
C ASP A 134 7.10 -3.07 -1.10
N PRO A 135 7.56 -3.80 -2.14
CA PRO A 135 8.70 -3.39 -2.95
C PRO A 135 8.42 -2.21 -3.89
N VAL A 136 7.13 -1.91 -4.16
CA VAL A 136 6.68 -0.81 -5.01
C VAL A 136 6.65 0.50 -4.22
N GLN A 137 6.05 0.48 -3.03
CA GLN A 137 5.98 1.64 -2.11
C GLN A 137 7.26 1.82 -1.27
N LYS A 138 8.03 0.74 -1.09
CA LYS A 138 9.22 0.66 -0.22
C LYS A 138 8.89 0.97 1.24
N THR A 139 7.86 0.28 1.74
CA THR A 139 7.37 0.35 3.12
C THR A 139 7.48 -1.02 3.78
N LEU A 140 7.71 -1.01 5.10
CA LEU A 140 7.46 -2.16 5.98
C LEU A 140 6.22 -1.84 6.81
N LEU A 141 5.38 -2.86 7.04
CA LEU A 141 4.21 -2.81 7.91
C LEU A 141 4.20 -4.08 8.76
N ALA A 142 3.69 -4.01 10.00
CA ALA A 142 3.35 -5.22 10.74
C ALA A 142 2.19 -5.95 10.03
N ASP A 143 2.20 -7.29 10.07
CA ASP A 143 1.08 -8.10 9.53
C ASP A 143 -0.13 -8.12 10.50
N GLN A 144 0.05 -7.61 11.74
CA GLN A 144 -0.98 -7.48 12.77
C GLN A 144 -1.77 -6.16 12.67
N GLY A 145 -3.08 -6.23 12.96
CA GLY A 145 -3.98 -5.07 13.06
C GLY A 145 -4.15 -4.60 14.49
N GLU A 146 -3.57 -3.46 14.84
CA GLU A 146 -3.60 -2.86 16.19
C GLU A 146 -4.98 -2.25 16.55
N ILE A 147 -5.49 -2.54 17.75
CA ILE A 147 -6.66 -1.89 18.34
C ILE A 147 -6.32 -0.46 18.80
N ARG A 148 -7.18 0.53 18.48
CA ARG A 148 -6.86 1.95 18.71
C ARG A 148 -7.68 2.58 19.82
N VAL A 149 -6.99 3.25 20.75
CA VAL A 149 -7.60 3.94 21.90
C VAL A 149 -7.46 5.47 21.76
N GLY A 150 -8.51 6.19 22.13
CA GLY A 150 -8.62 7.65 22.12
C GLY A 150 -9.97 8.14 21.56
N CYS A 151 -10.37 9.35 21.93
CA CYS A 151 -11.65 10.01 21.58
C CYS A 151 -11.89 10.31 20.07
N LYS A 152 -11.16 9.64 19.18
CA LYS A 152 -11.43 9.58 17.73
C LYS A 152 -11.86 8.17 17.28
N TYR A 153 -11.90 7.21 18.21
CA TYR A 153 -12.11 5.79 18.00
C TYR A 153 -13.18 5.23 18.94
N GLN A 154 -13.15 5.60 20.23
CA GLN A 154 -14.31 5.38 21.11
C GLN A 154 -15.49 6.25 20.67
N ALA A 155 -16.70 5.68 20.72
CA ALA A 155 -17.95 6.43 20.67
C ALA A 155 -18.16 7.21 21.98
N GLU A 156 -18.96 8.27 21.90
CA GLU A 156 -19.55 8.93 23.08
C GLU A 156 -20.70 8.04 23.56
N ILE A 157 -20.71 7.67 24.85
CA ILE A 157 -21.71 6.78 25.43
C ILE A 157 -22.95 7.61 25.77
N PRO A 158 -24.15 7.30 25.23
CA PRO A 158 -25.38 7.99 25.61
C PRO A 158 -25.66 7.81 27.10
N GLU A 159 -26.10 8.87 27.77
CA GLU A 159 -26.51 8.80 29.18
C GLU A 159 -27.77 7.93 29.33
N ARG A 160 -27.91 7.26 30.47
CA ARG A 160 -29.10 6.47 30.80
C ARG A 160 -30.26 7.42 31.08
N LEU A 161 -31.34 7.30 30.31
CA LEU A 161 -32.61 8.01 30.54
C LEU A 161 -33.12 7.80 31.97
N ALA A 162 -33.74 8.84 32.53
CA ALA A 162 -34.35 8.79 33.85
C ALA A 162 -35.61 7.89 33.86
N GLU A 163 -36.03 7.45 35.04
CA GLU A 163 -37.23 6.62 35.18
C GLU A 163 -38.49 7.46 34.85
N GLY A 164 -39.25 7.02 33.86
CA GLY A 164 -40.38 7.76 33.28
C GLY A 164 -40.01 8.72 32.13
N GLU A 165 -38.72 8.91 31.81
CA GLU A 165 -38.29 9.69 30.65
C GLU A 165 -38.44 8.86 29.36
N SER A 166 -39.04 9.45 28.32
CA SER A 166 -39.21 8.80 27.03
C SER A 166 -38.03 9.06 26.09
N ASP A 167 -37.67 8.06 25.29
CA ASP A 167 -36.60 8.17 24.29
C ASP A 167 -36.97 9.05 23.07
N ASN A 168 -38.21 9.53 23.03
CA ASN A 168 -38.81 10.34 21.97
C ASN A 168 -38.73 9.73 20.54
N ARG A 169 -38.51 8.41 20.41
CA ARG A 169 -38.39 7.74 19.10
C ARG A 169 -39.75 7.41 18.49
N ASN A 170 -40.02 7.97 17.31
CA ASN A 170 -41.22 7.67 16.54
C ASN A 170 -41.05 6.37 15.72
N GLN A 171 -41.56 5.25 16.24
CA GLN A 171 -41.49 3.92 15.60
C GLN A 171 -42.08 3.91 14.17
N GLN A 172 -43.20 4.59 13.93
CA GLN A 172 -43.85 4.66 12.60
C GLN A 172 -42.98 5.31 11.51
N LYS A 173 -41.87 5.98 11.88
CA LYS A 173 -40.86 6.53 10.96
C LYS A 173 -39.58 5.70 10.86
N MET A 174 -39.41 4.70 11.72
CA MET A 174 -38.23 3.82 11.77
C MET A 174 -38.52 2.44 11.15
N GLU A 175 -39.76 1.96 11.27
CA GLU A 175 -40.17 0.60 10.90
C GLU A 175 -41.62 0.54 10.42
N MET A 176 -41.96 -0.55 9.72
CA MET A 176 -43.32 -0.90 9.33
C MET A 176 -43.53 -2.40 9.54
N LYS A 177 -44.69 -2.81 10.11
CA LYS A 177 -45.00 -4.23 10.30
C LYS A 177 -45.38 -4.86 8.95
N VAL A 178 -44.60 -5.85 8.52
CA VAL A 178 -44.80 -6.62 7.25
C VAL A 178 -45.42 -8.00 7.52
N TRP A 179 -45.33 -8.49 8.75
CA TRP A 179 -45.99 -9.71 9.22
C TRP A 179 -46.23 -9.64 10.74
N ASP A 180 -47.30 -10.27 11.21
CA ASP A 180 -47.62 -10.47 12.63
C ASP A 180 -47.48 -11.96 13.00
N PRO A 181 -46.59 -12.33 13.95
CA PRO A 181 -46.53 -13.70 14.47
C PRO A 181 -47.85 -14.12 15.11
N ASP A 182 -48.45 -13.23 15.92
CA ASP A 182 -49.65 -13.49 16.72
C ASP A 182 -50.95 -13.24 15.91
N ASN A 183 -51.03 -13.88 14.74
CA ASN A 183 -52.14 -13.72 13.79
C ASN A 183 -53.22 -14.82 13.96
N PRO A 184 -54.47 -14.60 13.50
CA PRO A 184 -55.58 -15.52 13.75
C PRO A 184 -55.64 -16.76 12.83
N LEU A 185 -54.64 -16.99 11.97
CA LEU A 185 -54.60 -18.15 11.08
C LEU A 185 -53.73 -19.26 11.65
N THR A 186 -54.16 -20.51 11.45
CA THR A 186 -53.30 -21.67 11.64
C THR A 186 -52.29 -21.80 10.49
N ASP A 187 -51.12 -22.39 10.77
CA ASP A 187 -50.09 -22.70 9.75
C ASP A 187 -50.69 -23.40 8.53
N ARG A 188 -51.63 -24.33 8.75
CA ARG A 188 -52.35 -25.05 7.68
C ARG A 188 -53.15 -24.12 6.76
N GLN A 189 -53.76 -23.05 7.29
CA GLN A 189 -54.47 -22.06 6.47
C GLN A 189 -53.50 -21.18 5.68
N ILE A 190 -52.35 -20.84 6.29
CA ILE A 190 -51.27 -20.09 5.63
C ILE A 190 -50.69 -20.93 4.48
N ASP A 191 -50.33 -22.19 4.71
CA ASP A 191 -49.88 -23.14 3.69
C ASP A 191 -50.89 -23.30 2.55
N GLN A 192 -52.18 -23.43 2.87
CA GLN A 192 -53.25 -23.50 1.87
C GLN A 192 -53.32 -22.21 1.04
N PHE A 193 -53.19 -21.04 1.66
CA PHE A 193 -53.12 -19.76 0.94
C PHE A 193 -51.87 -19.65 0.06
N LEU A 194 -50.71 -20.13 0.53
CA LEU A 194 -49.47 -20.19 -0.26
C LEU A 194 -49.54 -21.19 -1.42
N VAL A 195 -50.34 -22.27 -1.31
CA VAL A 195 -50.67 -23.15 -2.45
C VAL A 195 -51.57 -22.41 -3.45
N VAL A 196 -52.61 -21.71 -2.99
CA VAL A 196 -53.50 -20.92 -3.86
C VAL A 196 -52.73 -19.82 -4.59
N ALA A 197 -51.87 -19.06 -3.92
CA ALA A 197 -51.06 -18.01 -4.53
C ALA A 197 -50.12 -18.55 -5.64
N ARG A 198 -49.52 -19.73 -5.43
CA ARG A 198 -48.72 -20.41 -6.45
C ARG A 198 -49.56 -20.90 -7.63
N ALA A 199 -50.77 -21.41 -7.38
CA ALA A 199 -51.70 -21.79 -8.45
C ALA A 199 -52.13 -20.58 -9.30
N VAL A 200 -52.51 -19.47 -8.65
CA VAL A 200 -52.82 -18.18 -9.30
C VAL A 200 -51.63 -17.68 -10.12
N GLY A 201 -50.42 -17.67 -9.55
CA GLY A 201 -49.21 -17.27 -10.25
C GLY A 201 -48.81 -18.19 -11.41
N THR A 202 -49.19 -19.46 -11.38
CA THR A 202 -49.00 -20.41 -12.50
C THR A 202 -50.00 -20.14 -13.61
N PHE A 203 -51.27 -19.88 -13.27
CA PHE A 203 -52.33 -19.54 -14.21
C PHE A 203 -52.07 -18.18 -14.89
N ALA A 204 -51.61 -17.17 -14.15
CA ALA A 204 -51.22 -15.87 -14.70
C ALA A 204 -50.14 -16.00 -15.80
N ARG A 205 -49.13 -16.85 -15.60
CA ARG A 205 -48.09 -17.16 -16.60
C ARG A 205 -48.64 -17.86 -17.85
N ALA A 206 -49.72 -18.63 -17.72
CA ALA A 206 -50.38 -19.27 -18.86
C ALA A 206 -51.25 -18.29 -19.67
N LEU A 207 -51.63 -17.14 -19.10
CA LEU A 207 -52.33 -16.05 -19.79
C LEU A 207 -51.37 -14.98 -20.35
N ASP A 208 -50.15 -14.83 -19.80
CA ASP A 208 -49.18 -13.83 -20.25
C ASP A 208 -48.45 -14.23 -21.55
N CYS A 209 -49.16 -14.09 -22.67
CA CYS A 209 -48.62 -14.27 -24.02
C CYS A 209 -47.47 -13.30 -24.38
N SER A 210 -47.14 -12.27 -23.58
CA SER A 210 -45.97 -11.42 -23.84
C SER A 210 -44.64 -12.16 -23.64
N SER A 211 -44.65 -13.25 -22.87
CA SER A 211 -43.50 -14.11 -22.58
C SER A 211 -43.11 -15.09 -23.72
N SER A 212 -43.84 -15.09 -24.84
CA SER A 212 -43.93 -16.17 -25.85
C SER A 212 -42.65 -16.53 -26.65
N ILE A 213 -41.44 -16.10 -26.27
CA ILE A 213 -40.19 -16.55 -26.93
C ILE A 213 -39.91 -18.03 -26.64
N ARG A 214 -40.39 -18.55 -25.51
CA ARG A 214 -40.63 -19.99 -25.28
C ARG A 214 -41.86 -20.10 -24.38
N GLN A 215 -42.90 -20.84 -24.80
CA GLN A 215 -43.92 -21.24 -23.82
C GLN A 215 -43.24 -22.12 -22.77
N PRO A 216 -43.23 -21.75 -21.48
CA PRO A 216 -42.64 -22.60 -20.46
C PRO A 216 -43.52 -23.83 -20.29
N SER A 217 -42.90 -25.01 -20.17
CA SER A 217 -43.67 -26.22 -19.85
C SER A 217 -44.38 -26.03 -18.50
N LEU A 218 -45.49 -26.74 -18.27
CA LEU A 218 -46.31 -26.60 -17.05
C LEU A 218 -45.46 -26.67 -15.77
N HIS A 219 -44.46 -27.56 -15.74
CA HIS A 219 -43.50 -27.69 -14.64
C HIS A 219 -42.62 -26.43 -14.47
N MET A 220 -42.15 -25.81 -15.55
CA MET A 220 -41.37 -24.57 -15.50
C MET A 220 -42.22 -23.39 -15.01
N SER A 221 -43.47 -23.25 -15.48
CA SER A 221 -44.39 -22.21 -15.00
C SER A 221 -44.74 -22.40 -13.52
N ALA A 222 -44.98 -23.63 -13.07
CA ALA A 222 -45.25 -23.94 -11.67
C ALA A 222 -44.01 -23.74 -10.77
N ALA A 223 -42.81 -24.07 -11.26
CA ALA A 223 -41.56 -23.81 -10.55
C ALA A 223 -41.29 -22.30 -10.43
N ALA A 224 -41.52 -21.53 -11.50
CA ALA A 224 -41.39 -20.07 -11.51
C ALA A 224 -42.38 -19.40 -10.53
N ALA A 225 -43.65 -19.82 -10.57
CA ALA A 225 -44.67 -19.36 -9.61
C ALA A 225 -44.40 -19.82 -8.16
N SER A 226 -43.56 -20.83 -7.95
CA SER A 226 -43.15 -21.31 -6.61
C SER A 226 -41.93 -20.58 -6.04
N ARG A 227 -41.39 -19.56 -6.73
CA ARG A 227 -40.25 -18.78 -6.25
C ARG A 227 -40.64 -17.83 -5.12
N ASP A 228 -39.66 -17.50 -4.28
CA ASP A 228 -39.85 -16.75 -3.03
C ASP A 228 -40.59 -15.42 -3.21
N ILE A 229 -40.45 -14.74 -4.36
CA ILE A 229 -41.16 -13.47 -4.62
C ILE A 229 -42.69 -13.64 -4.59
N THR A 230 -43.23 -14.75 -5.08
CA THR A 230 -44.67 -15.05 -5.02
C THR A 230 -45.09 -15.42 -3.60
N LEU A 231 -44.22 -16.10 -2.83
CA LEU A 231 -44.48 -16.44 -1.43
C LEU A 231 -44.47 -15.19 -0.54
N PHE A 232 -43.45 -14.34 -0.65
CA PHE A 232 -43.39 -13.06 0.07
C PHE A 232 -44.57 -12.15 -0.27
N HIS A 233 -44.96 -12.06 -1.55
CA HIS A 233 -46.14 -11.29 -1.94
C HIS A 233 -47.43 -11.86 -1.34
N ALA A 234 -47.56 -13.18 -1.24
CA ALA A 234 -48.72 -13.81 -0.60
C ALA A 234 -48.78 -13.52 0.91
N MET A 235 -47.66 -13.61 1.63
CA MET A 235 -47.59 -13.28 3.07
C MET A 235 -47.90 -11.80 3.34
N ASP A 236 -47.34 -10.90 2.53
CA ASP A 236 -47.61 -9.47 2.52
C ASP A 236 -49.09 -9.15 2.17
N THR A 237 -49.71 -9.95 1.30
CA THR A 237 -51.15 -9.87 0.96
C THR A 237 -52.05 -10.31 2.12
N LEU A 238 -51.65 -11.29 2.93
CA LEU A 238 -52.35 -11.65 4.17
C LEU A 238 -52.27 -10.52 5.20
N GLN A 239 -51.07 -10.01 5.49
CA GLN A 239 -50.85 -8.90 6.43
C GLN A 239 -51.69 -7.66 6.05
N ARG A 240 -51.62 -7.22 4.79
CA ARG A 240 -52.35 -6.02 4.31
C ARG A 240 -53.86 -6.16 4.34
N ASN A 241 -54.38 -7.38 4.26
CA ASN A 241 -55.81 -7.65 4.36
C ASN A 241 -56.28 -7.92 5.78
N GLY A 242 -55.40 -7.88 6.78
CA GLY A 242 -55.75 -8.15 8.18
C GLY A 242 -56.06 -9.63 8.43
N TYR A 243 -55.37 -10.53 7.70
CA TYR A 243 -55.51 -11.99 7.79
C TYR A 243 -56.88 -12.56 7.33
N ASP A 244 -57.76 -11.74 6.76
CA ASP A 244 -58.96 -12.19 6.04
C ASP A 244 -58.55 -12.93 4.75
N LEU A 245 -58.70 -14.26 4.76
CA LEU A 245 -58.40 -15.14 3.62
C LEU A 245 -59.25 -14.83 2.37
N ALA A 246 -60.53 -14.49 2.53
CA ALA A 246 -61.43 -14.25 1.40
C ALA A 246 -61.05 -12.95 0.69
N LYS A 247 -60.81 -11.88 1.47
CA LYS A 247 -60.33 -10.59 0.97
C LYS A 247 -58.92 -10.67 0.39
N ALA A 248 -58.04 -11.47 1.00
CA ALA A 248 -56.71 -11.75 0.46
C ALA A 248 -56.77 -12.51 -0.87
N MET A 249 -57.64 -13.51 -1.01
CA MET A 249 -57.88 -14.20 -2.29
C MET A 249 -58.43 -13.25 -3.36
N SER A 250 -59.37 -12.36 -3.02
CA SER A 250 -59.85 -11.31 -3.92
C SER A 250 -58.75 -10.31 -4.35
N THR A 251 -57.69 -10.17 -3.55
CA THR A 251 -56.52 -9.34 -3.88
C THR A 251 -55.56 -10.05 -4.86
N LEU A 252 -55.50 -11.39 -4.83
CA LEU A 252 -54.70 -12.19 -5.77
C LEU A 252 -55.34 -12.31 -7.17
N VAL A 253 -56.66 -12.15 -7.27
CA VAL A 253 -57.39 -12.19 -8.55
C VAL A 253 -58.33 -10.97 -8.66
N PRO A 254 -57.78 -9.75 -8.85
CA PRO A 254 -58.59 -8.56 -9.13
C PRO A 254 -59.31 -8.66 -10.48
N GLN A 255 -60.26 -7.76 -10.72
CA GLN A 255 -61.11 -7.75 -11.92
C GLN A 255 -60.35 -7.65 -13.26
N GLY A 256 -59.08 -7.20 -13.24
CA GLY A 256 -58.20 -7.16 -14.41
C GLY A 256 -57.46 -8.46 -14.74
N GLY A 257 -57.62 -9.52 -13.92
CA GLY A 257 -56.94 -10.81 -14.07
C GLY A 257 -56.03 -11.16 -12.87
N PRO A 258 -55.48 -12.39 -12.85
CA PRO A 258 -54.64 -12.89 -11.75
C PRO A 258 -53.30 -12.15 -11.64
N VAL A 259 -52.83 -11.94 -10.40
CA VAL A 259 -51.56 -11.24 -10.15
C VAL A 259 -50.35 -12.08 -10.58
N LEU A 260 -49.41 -11.44 -11.29
CA LEU A 260 -48.17 -12.03 -11.77
C LEU A 260 -46.94 -11.41 -11.10
N CYS A 261 -46.36 -12.10 -10.12
CA CYS A 261 -45.06 -11.73 -9.56
C CYS A 261 -43.94 -12.45 -10.32
N ARG A 262 -43.00 -11.70 -10.90
CA ARG A 262 -41.74 -12.20 -11.48
C ARG A 262 -40.58 -11.50 -10.78
N ASP A 263 -39.50 -12.23 -10.51
CA ASP A 263 -38.23 -11.62 -10.10
C ASP A 263 -37.28 -11.51 -11.30
N GLU A 264 -36.18 -10.78 -11.12
CA GLU A 264 -35.18 -10.49 -12.16
C GLU A 264 -34.74 -11.73 -12.95
N MET A 265 -34.66 -12.92 -12.34
CA MET A 265 -34.26 -14.16 -13.02
C MET A 265 -35.24 -14.60 -14.12
N GLU A 266 -36.52 -14.22 -13.99
CA GLU A 266 -37.60 -14.55 -14.91
C GLU A 266 -38.04 -13.34 -15.76
N GLU A 267 -37.87 -12.12 -15.25
CA GLU A 267 -38.22 -10.89 -15.97
C GLU A 267 -37.23 -10.60 -17.13
N TRP A 268 -35.98 -11.05 -17.03
CA TRP A 268 -34.96 -10.78 -18.05
C TRP A 268 -35.16 -11.58 -19.33
N SER A 269 -34.98 -10.89 -20.46
CA SER A 269 -34.99 -11.51 -21.77
C SER A 269 -33.76 -12.40 -22.00
N ALA A 270 -33.87 -13.38 -22.90
CA ALA A 270 -32.77 -14.29 -23.22
C ALA A 270 -31.51 -13.55 -23.74
N SER A 271 -31.68 -12.44 -24.46
CA SER A 271 -30.59 -11.58 -24.93
C SER A 271 -29.91 -10.82 -23.79
N GLU A 272 -30.65 -10.33 -22.78
CA GLU A 272 -30.06 -9.69 -21.60
C GLU A 272 -29.29 -10.70 -20.74
N ALA A 273 -29.79 -11.93 -20.60
CA ALA A 273 -29.08 -13.01 -19.93
C ALA A 273 -27.77 -13.39 -20.65
N MET A 274 -27.77 -13.42 -22.00
CA MET A 274 -26.55 -13.65 -22.79
C MET A 274 -25.54 -12.49 -22.63
N LEU A 275 -26.00 -11.23 -22.77
CA LEU A 275 -25.16 -10.04 -22.55
C LEU A 275 -24.55 -10.02 -21.15
N PHE A 276 -25.29 -10.46 -20.14
CA PHE A 276 -24.79 -10.59 -18.77
C PHE A 276 -23.67 -11.61 -18.66
N GLU A 277 -23.82 -12.80 -19.25
CA GLU A 277 -22.78 -13.83 -19.21
C GLU A 277 -21.50 -13.39 -19.93
N GLU A 278 -21.61 -12.79 -21.12
CA GLU A 278 -20.47 -12.21 -21.84
C GLU A 278 -19.77 -11.13 -21.01
N ALA A 279 -20.53 -10.25 -20.37
CA ALA A 279 -20.00 -9.20 -19.51
C ALA A 279 -19.32 -9.75 -18.24
N LEU A 280 -19.89 -10.79 -17.64
CA LEU A 280 -19.35 -11.47 -16.45
C LEU A 280 -18.04 -12.22 -16.78
N GLU A 281 -17.91 -12.79 -17.97
CA GLU A 281 -16.65 -13.41 -18.40
C GLU A 281 -15.57 -12.36 -18.76
N LYS A 282 -15.96 -11.22 -19.33
CA LYS A 282 -15.05 -10.13 -19.72
C LYS A 282 -14.58 -9.27 -18.53
N TYR A 283 -15.47 -8.94 -17.59
CA TYR A 283 -15.22 -8.00 -16.48
C TYR A 283 -15.33 -8.64 -15.09
N GLY A 284 -15.56 -9.95 -15.00
CA GLY A 284 -15.59 -10.68 -13.75
C GLY A 284 -16.81 -10.31 -12.90
N LYS A 285 -16.62 -9.47 -11.88
CA LYS A 285 -17.68 -9.06 -10.94
C LYS A 285 -17.81 -7.55 -10.78
N ASP A 286 -17.23 -6.74 -11.68
CA ASP A 286 -17.50 -5.31 -11.66
C ASP A 286 -18.86 -5.01 -12.31
N PHE A 287 -19.89 -5.04 -11.48
CA PHE A 287 -21.26 -4.76 -11.91
C PHE A 287 -21.46 -3.32 -12.42
N ASN A 288 -20.53 -2.39 -12.17
CA ASN A 288 -20.60 -1.06 -12.77
C ASN A 288 -20.23 -1.13 -14.25
N ASP A 289 -19.08 -1.73 -14.58
CA ASP A 289 -18.61 -1.82 -15.96
C ASP A 289 -19.50 -2.75 -16.80
N ILE A 290 -20.01 -3.84 -16.21
CA ILE A 290 -21.08 -4.68 -16.81
C ILE A 290 -22.31 -3.83 -17.16
N ARG A 291 -22.76 -2.95 -16.25
CA ARG A 291 -23.89 -2.07 -16.51
C ARG A 291 -23.58 -1.02 -17.58
N GLN A 292 -22.44 -0.34 -17.53
CA GLN A 292 -22.15 0.75 -18.47
C GLN A 292 -22.00 0.25 -19.92
N ASP A 293 -21.35 -0.90 -20.13
CA ASP A 293 -20.98 -1.37 -21.46
C ASP A 293 -21.99 -2.35 -22.08
N PHE A 294 -22.68 -3.18 -21.28
CA PHE A 294 -23.54 -4.26 -21.78
C PHE A 294 -25.03 -4.06 -21.45
N LEU A 295 -25.35 -3.54 -20.26
CA LEU A 295 -26.74 -3.44 -19.77
C LEU A 295 -27.11 -2.04 -19.22
N PRO A 296 -26.89 -0.94 -19.98
CA PRO A 296 -27.04 0.43 -19.46
C PRO A 296 -28.49 0.84 -19.11
N TRP A 297 -29.49 0.08 -19.58
CA TRP A 297 -30.90 0.26 -19.23
C TRP A 297 -31.32 -0.47 -17.94
N LYS A 298 -30.54 -1.44 -17.43
CA LYS A 298 -30.82 -2.10 -16.15
C LYS A 298 -30.23 -1.29 -14.99
N SER A 299 -30.86 -1.37 -13.81
CA SER A 299 -30.31 -0.78 -12.59
C SER A 299 -29.12 -1.60 -12.06
N LEU A 300 -28.27 -1.00 -11.23
CA LEU A 300 -27.18 -1.75 -10.58
C LEU A 300 -27.73 -2.79 -9.57
N ALA A 301 -28.83 -2.48 -8.90
CA ALA A 301 -29.48 -3.39 -7.95
C ALA A 301 -30.05 -4.64 -8.65
N SER A 302 -30.79 -4.43 -9.75
CA SER A 302 -31.35 -5.50 -10.58
C SER A 302 -30.27 -6.44 -11.16
N ILE A 303 -29.14 -5.89 -11.61
CA ILE A 303 -27.99 -6.70 -12.08
C ILE A 303 -27.39 -7.55 -10.95
N VAL A 304 -27.29 -7.00 -9.74
CA VAL A 304 -26.79 -7.74 -8.57
C VAL A 304 -27.79 -8.82 -8.10
N GLN A 305 -29.09 -8.53 -8.12
CA GLN A 305 -30.13 -9.50 -7.80
C GLN A 305 -30.17 -10.64 -8.83
N PHE A 306 -30.12 -10.32 -10.13
CA PHE A 306 -29.98 -11.29 -11.20
C PHE A 306 -28.74 -12.18 -11.01
N TYR A 307 -27.57 -11.59 -10.71
CA TYR A 307 -26.33 -12.35 -10.45
C TYR A 307 -26.50 -13.41 -9.35
N TYR A 308 -27.14 -13.07 -8.23
CA TYR A 308 -27.31 -14.02 -7.13
C TYR A 308 -28.31 -15.14 -7.45
N MET A 309 -29.36 -14.86 -8.22
CA MET A 309 -30.30 -15.87 -8.71
C MET A 309 -29.69 -16.75 -9.82
N TRP A 310 -29.06 -16.15 -10.83
CA TRP A 310 -28.39 -16.86 -11.93
C TRP A 310 -27.31 -17.83 -11.41
N LYS A 311 -26.67 -17.51 -10.29
CA LYS A 311 -25.75 -18.41 -9.57
C LYS A 311 -26.36 -19.70 -9.01
N THR A 312 -27.68 -19.89 -9.03
CA THR A 312 -28.31 -21.17 -8.68
C THR A 312 -28.65 -22.02 -9.91
N THR A 313 -28.45 -21.52 -11.12
CA THR A 313 -28.74 -22.25 -12.36
C THR A 313 -27.78 -23.43 -12.58
N ASP A 314 -28.27 -24.51 -13.17
CA ASP A 314 -27.43 -25.64 -13.60
C ASP A 314 -26.29 -25.19 -14.53
N ARG A 315 -26.54 -24.22 -15.40
CA ARG A 315 -25.55 -23.62 -16.31
C ARG A 315 -24.35 -23.05 -15.53
N TYR A 316 -24.60 -22.24 -14.50
CA TYR A 316 -23.53 -21.75 -13.63
C TYR A 316 -22.87 -22.86 -12.81
N ILE A 317 -23.66 -23.80 -12.24
CA ILE A 317 -23.15 -24.89 -11.42
C ILE A 317 -22.23 -25.81 -12.23
N GLN A 318 -22.60 -26.14 -13.46
CA GLN A 318 -21.78 -26.89 -14.42
C GLN A 318 -20.51 -26.10 -14.79
N GLN A 319 -20.62 -24.82 -15.13
CA GLN A 319 -19.46 -23.98 -15.44
C GLN A 319 -18.47 -23.90 -14.27
N LYS A 320 -18.98 -23.80 -13.03
CA LYS A 320 -18.18 -23.82 -11.80
C LYS A 320 -17.52 -25.19 -11.56
N ARG A 321 -18.22 -26.30 -11.80
CA ARG A 321 -17.67 -27.67 -11.71
C ARG A 321 -16.54 -27.88 -12.72
N LEU A 322 -16.70 -27.41 -13.96
CA LEU A 322 -15.67 -27.47 -15.00
C LEU A 322 -14.43 -26.64 -14.62
N LYS A 323 -14.61 -25.37 -14.21
CA LYS A 323 -13.51 -24.50 -13.74
C LYS A 323 -12.81 -25.05 -12.48
N ALA A 324 -13.51 -25.83 -11.64
CA ALA A 324 -12.92 -26.55 -10.51
C ALA A 324 -12.10 -27.78 -10.93
N ALA A 325 -12.63 -28.60 -11.85
CA ALA A 325 -11.90 -29.75 -12.39
C ALA A 325 -10.63 -29.33 -13.15
N GLU A 326 -10.69 -28.21 -13.88
CA GLU A 326 -9.53 -27.57 -14.50
C GLU A 326 -8.48 -27.17 -13.44
N ALA A 327 -8.90 -26.53 -12.35
CA ALA A 327 -8.01 -26.17 -11.24
C ALA A 327 -7.40 -27.38 -10.53
N ASP A 328 -8.16 -28.48 -10.35
CA ASP A 328 -7.66 -29.71 -9.76
C ASP A 328 -6.68 -30.47 -10.67
N SER A 329 -6.74 -30.25 -11.99
CA SER A 329 -5.78 -30.82 -12.95
C SER A 329 -4.39 -30.16 -12.93
N LYS A 330 -4.24 -29.02 -12.24
CA LYS A 330 -2.94 -28.34 -12.09
C LYS A 330 -1.95 -29.15 -11.24
N LEU A 331 -0.64 -28.94 -11.47
CA LEU A 331 0.39 -29.63 -10.71
C LEU A 331 0.36 -29.22 -9.23
N LYS A 332 0.08 -30.17 -8.35
CA LYS A 332 0.16 -29.98 -6.89
C LYS A 332 1.56 -30.29 -6.33
N GLN A 333 2.38 -31.03 -7.08
CA GLN A 333 3.77 -31.36 -6.74
C GLN A 333 4.66 -31.55 -7.98
N VAL A 334 5.97 -31.41 -7.81
CA VAL A 334 7.01 -31.61 -8.83
C VAL A 334 8.24 -32.30 -8.24
N TYR A 335 8.82 -33.26 -8.97
CA TYR A 335 10.11 -33.87 -8.66
C TYR A 335 11.23 -33.13 -9.40
N ILE A 336 12.32 -32.80 -8.71
CA ILE A 336 13.44 -32.04 -9.27
C ILE A 336 14.74 -32.83 -9.04
N PRO A 337 15.40 -33.36 -10.08
CA PRO A 337 16.67 -34.06 -9.94
C PRO A 337 17.75 -33.22 -9.27
N THR A 338 18.62 -33.87 -8.50
CA THR A 338 19.74 -33.24 -7.81
C THR A 338 20.69 -32.56 -8.81
N TYR A 339 21.07 -31.31 -8.53
CA TYR A 339 21.89 -30.50 -9.44
C TYR A 339 23.37 -30.87 -9.33
N THR A 340 23.90 -31.56 -10.35
CA THR A 340 25.26 -32.15 -10.36
C THR A 340 26.32 -31.32 -11.11
N LYS A 341 26.00 -30.15 -11.66
CA LYS A 341 26.99 -29.32 -12.36
C LYS A 341 28.04 -28.75 -11.38
N PRO A 342 29.33 -28.72 -11.74
CA PRO A 342 30.38 -28.20 -10.86
C PRO A 342 30.13 -26.72 -10.52
N ASN A 343 30.34 -26.35 -9.25
CA ASN A 343 30.19 -24.97 -8.79
C ASN A 343 31.38 -24.13 -9.29
N PRO A 344 31.18 -23.07 -10.10
CA PRO A 344 32.28 -22.28 -10.65
C PRO A 344 33.09 -21.51 -9.58
N ASN A 345 32.58 -21.38 -8.35
CA ASN A 345 33.30 -20.77 -7.24
C ASN A 345 34.14 -21.79 -6.45
N GLN A 346 34.15 -23.08 -6.81
CA GLN A 346 34.93 -24.11 -6.13
C GLN A 346 36.41 -24.03 -6.50
N ILE A 347 37.28 -23.88 -5.50
CA ILE A 347 38.73 -23.80 -5.70
C ILE A 347 39.28 -25.22 -5.89
N ILE A 348 39.60 -25.57 -7.13
CA ILE A 348 40.24 -26.83 -7.48
C ILE A 348 41.73 -26.75 -7.11
N SER A 349 42.18 -27.67 -6.25
CA SER A 349 43.59 -27.82 -5.89
C SER A 349 44.38 -28.45 -7.03
N VAL A 350 44.86 -27.64 -7.97
CA VAL A 350 45.77 -28.10 -9.03
C VAL A 350 47.09 -28.57 -8.40
N GLY A 351 47.48 -29.81 -8.68
CA GLY A 351 48.71 -30.41 -8.15
C GLY A 351 49.99 -29.73 -8.65
N SER A 352 51.07 -29.89 -7.89
CA SER A 352 52.34 -29.21 -8.11
C SER A 352 52.92 -29.38 -9.52
N LYS A 353 53.04 -28.27 -10.25
CA LYS A 353 54.07 -28.07 -11.27
C LYS A 353 54.74 -26.70 -11.04
N PRO A 354 56.05 -26.63 -10.75
CA PRO A 354 56.75 -25.36 -10.63
C PRO A 354 57.01 -24.78 -12.02
N GLY A 355 56.80 -23.46 -12.19
CA GLY A 355 57.23 -22.74 -13.40
C GLY A 355 56.13 -22.15 -14.29
N MET A 356 55.28 -21.25 -13.76
CA MET A 356 54.80 -20.10 -14.53
C MET A 356 54.33 -18.98 -13.59
N ASN A 357 54.56 -17.72 -13.97
CA ASN A 357 54.11 -16.56 -13.19
C ASN A 357 52.61 -16.31 -13.37
N GLY A 358 51.80 -16.87 -12.46
CA GLY A 358 50.40 -16.56 -12.28
C GLY A 358 50.07 -16.42 -10.78
N ALA A 359 49.07 -15.60 -10.44
CA ALA A 359 48.74 -15.29 -9.05
C ALA A 359 48.12 -16.49 -8.30
N GLY A 360 48.98 -17.36 -7.77
CA GLY A 360 48.57 -18.55 -7.01
C GLY A 360 47.95 -18.18 -5.65
N PHE A 361 46.77 -18.74 -5.37
CA PHE A 361 46.13 -18.67 -4.05
C PHE A 361 47.10 -19.22 -2.98
N GLN A 362 47.51 -18.38 -2.04
CA GLN A 362 48.57 -18.76 -1.11
C GLN A 362 48.12 -19.82 -0.08
N LYS A 363 49.06 -20.72 0.22
CA LYS A 363 48.89 -21.88 1.10
C LYS A 363 48.95 -21.45 2.58
N GLY A 364 47.90 -20.77 3.04
CA GLY A 364 47.80 -20.28 4.43
C GLY A 364 46.49 -19.56 4.80
N LEU A 365 45.69 -19.10 3.83
CA LEU A 365 44.45 -18.35 4.07
C LEU A 365 43.43 -19.13 4.92
N THR A 366 42.97 -18.58 6.03
CA THR A 366 41.89 -19.15 6.84
C THR A 366 40.52 -18.99 6.16
N CYS A 367 39.48 -19.67 6.67
CA CYS A 367 38.09 -19.37 6.30
C CYS A 367 37.67 -17.99 6.84
N GLU A 368 37.09 -17.13 6.00
CA GLU A 368 36.71 -15.75 6.37
C GLU A 368 35.73 -15.68 7.56
N SER A 369 34.87 -16.70 7.75
CA SER A 369 33.89 -16.73 8.85
C SER A 369 34.36 -17.49 10.09
N CYS A 370 34.76 -18.76 9.97
CA CYS A 370 35.09 -19.59 11.14
C CYS A 370 36.59 -19.75 11.40
N HIS A 371 37.44 -19.05 10.63
CA HIS A 371 38.90 -19.04 10.71
C HIS A 371 39.61 -20.42 10.66
N THR A 372 38.90 -21.51 10.37
CA THR A 372 39.51 -22.82 10.14
C THR A 372 40.54 -22.78 9.00
N THR A 373 41.61 -23.55 9.14
CA THR A 373 42.59 -23.87 8.09
C THR A 373 42.23 -25.18 7.36
N GLN A 374 41.25 -25.93 7.85
CA GLN A 374 40.87 -27.25 7.34
C GLN A 374 39.46 -27.25 6.73
N SER A 375 39.32 -27.81 5.53
CA SER A 375 38.03 -28.05 4.86
C SER A 375 38.20 -29.06 3.73
N ALA A 376 37.21 -29.94 3.53
CA ALA A 376 37.20 -30.90 2.42
C ALA A 376 37.08 -30.22 1.03
N GLN A 377 36.40 -29.06 0.97
CA GLN A 377 36.32 -28.22 -0.23
C GLN A 377 36.41 -26.74 0.16
N TRP A 378 36.98 -25.93 -0.72
CA TRP A 378 37.13 -24.49 -0.55
C TRP A 378 36.39 -23.76 -1.66
N TYR A 379 35.77 -22.63 -1.32
CA TYR A 379 35.05 -21.80 -2.29
C TYR A 379 35.57 -20.36 -2.22
N ALA A 380 35.80 -19.76 -3.40
CA ALA A 380 36.12 -18.34 -3.54
C ALA A 380 34.89 -17.50 -3.21
N TRP A 381 35.09 -16.39 -2.51
CA TRP A 381 34.01 -15.54 -2.01
C TRP A 381 34.39 -14.06 -2.11
N GLY A 382 33.43 -13.21 -2.49
CA GLY A 382 33.69 -11.79 -2.71
C GLY A 382 34.48 -11.47 -4.00
N PRO A 383 35.00 -10.23 -4.12
CA PRO A 383 35.74 -9.78 -5.31
C PRO A 383 37.06 -10.55 -5.54
N PRO A 384 37.44 -10.87 -6.79
CA PRO A 384 38.66 -11.64 -7.09
C PRO A 384 39.96 -11.02 -6.55
N ASN A 385 40.02 -9.69 -6.42
CA ASN A 385 41.17 -8.97 -5.89
C ASN A 385 41.31 -9.05 -4.35
N MET A 386 40.32 -9.59 -3.63
CA MET A 386 40.38 -9.79 -2.18
C MET A 386 40.80 -11.21 -1.79
N GLN A 387 40.70 -12.18 -2.70
CA GLN A 387 41.06 -13.61 -2.49
C GLN A 387 40.41 -14.30 -1.26
N CYS A 388 39.36 -13.71 -0.66
CA CYS A 388 38.65 -14.31 0.46
C CYS A 388 38.06 -15.68 0.10
N ARG A 389 38.08 -16.60 1.06
CA ARG A 389 37.60 -17.98 0.86
C ARG A 389 36.80 -18.51 2.04
N LEU A 390 35.84 -19.38 1.74
CA LEU A 390 35.01 -20.07 2.73
C LEU A 390 35.28 -21.59 2.69
N CYS A 391 35.29 -22.20 3.86
CA CYS A 391 35.17 -23.65 4.02
C CYS A 391 33.76 -24.11 3.59
N ALA A 392 33.57 -25.40 3.35
CA ALA A 392 32.32 -25.92 2.78
C ALA A 392 31.08 -25.61 3.62
N SER A 393 31.18 -25.74 4.96
CA SER A 393 30.07 -25.42 5.87
C SER A 393 29.72 -23.93 5.90
N CYS A 394 30.71 -23.03 5.87
CA CYS A 394 30.47 -21.58 5.79
C CYS A 394 29.96 -21.15 4.40
N TRP A 395 30.37 -21.81 3.32
CA TRP A 395 29.81 -21.57 1.98
C TRP A 395 28.33 -21.98 1.91
N ILE A 396 27.98 -23.16 2.42
CA ILE A 396 26.58 -23.63 2.48
C ILE A 396 25.74 -22.68 3.36
N TYR A 397 26.26 -22.27 4.52
CA TYR A 397 25.60 -21.28 5.39
C TYR A 397 25.39 -19.94 4.64
N TRP A 398 26.42 -19.41 3.98
CA TRP A 398 26.30 -18.17 3.21
C TRP A 398 25.32 -18.30 2.04
N LYS A 399 25.25 -19.45 1.35
CA LYS A 399 24.24 -19.70 0.31
C LYS A 399 22.81 -19.73 0.89
N LYS A 400 22.59 -20.38 2.03
CA LYS A 400 21.27 -20.51 2.68
C LYS A 400 20.79 -19.21 3.34
N TYR A 401 21.65 -18.51 4.07
CA TYR A 401 21.29 -17.38 4.94
C TYR A 401 21.77 -16.01 4.43
N GLY A 402 22.72 -15.97 3.49
CA GLY A 402 23.26 -14.74 2.88
C GLY A 402 24.36 -14.04 3.69
N GLY A 403 24.35 -14.15 5.02
CA GLY A 403 25.39 -13.66 5.93
C GLY A 403 26.48 -14.69 6.22
N LEU A 404 27.51 -14.26 6.96
CA LEU A 404 28.50 -15.13 7.60
C LEU A 404 28.08 -15.39 9.08
N LYS A 405 28.53 -16.50 9.69
CA LYS A 405 28.17 -16.88 11.08
C LYS A 405 28.72 -15.92 12.15
N THR A 406 29.61 -15.04 11.73
CA THR A 406 30.45 -14.11 12.47
C THR A 406 30.52 -12.79 11.68
N PRO A 407 30.60 -11.61 12.33
CA PRO A 407 30.81 -10.36 11.62
C PRO A 407 32.19 -10.32 10.96
N THR A 408 32.28 -9.76 9.76
CA THR A 408 33.56 -9.56 9.06
C THR A 408 34.22 -8.27 9.58
N GLN A 409 35.55 -8.18 9.66
CA GLN A 409 36.22 -6.94 10.13
C GLN A 409 35.85 -5.70 9.28
N LEU A 410 35.60 -5.89 7.98
CA LEU A 410 35.11 -4.87 7.04
C LEU A 410 33.71 -4.32 7.39
N GLU A 411 32.92 -5.03 8.20
CA GLU A 411 31.53 -4.68 8.55
C GLU A 411 31.46 -3.83 9.83
N GLY A 412 32.50 -3.87 10.68
CA GLY A 412 32.54 -3.19 11.99
C GLY A 412 33.03 -1.74 11.96
N ALA A 413 33.67 -1.28 10.88
CA ALA A 413 34.39 0.01 10.81
C ALA A 413 33.53 1.28 10.99
N ALA A 414 32.21 1.14 11.15
CA ALA A 414 31.28 2.25 11.35
C ALA A 414 31.11 2.69 12.84
N ARG A 415 31.67 1.96 13.82
CA ARG A 415 31.38 2.21 15.26
C ARG A 415 32.56 2.01 16.24
N SER A 416 33.67 2.70 16.03
CA SER A 416 34.58 3.07 17.14
C SER A 416 35.54 4.19 16.73
N VAL A 417 35.39 5.38 17.33
CA VAL A 417 36.43 6.42 17.31
C VAL A 417 36.74 6.79 18.75
N SER A 418 37.74 6.11 19.30
CA SER A 418 38.41 6.45 20.55
C SER A 418 39.90 6.44 20.26
N GLU A 419 40.51 7.63 20.24
CA GLU A 419 41.97 7.86 20.15
C GLU A 419 42.72 7.03 21.22
N PRO A 420 43.95 6.59 20.91
CA PRO A 420 45.07 7.43 21.34
C PRO A 420 46.13 7.71 20.26
N HIS A 421 46.76 8.88 20.42
CA HIS A 421 47.76 9.46 19.50
C HIS A 421 49.03 8.63 19.29
N SER A 422 49.63 8.80 18.11
CA SER A 422 51.08 9.07 17.98
C SER A 422 51.36 9.92 16.73
N ARG A 423 52.37 10.79 16.79
CA ARG A 423 52.64 11.82 15.77
C ARG A 423 53.67 11.36 14.74
N GLY A 424 53.34 11.55 13.46
CA GLY A 424 54.28 11.57 12.33
C GLY A 424 53.76 12.58 11.30
N HIS A 425 54.63 13.45 10.77
CA HIS A 425 54.21 14.64 10.02
C HIS A 425 55.10 14.83 8.79
N MET A 426 54.54 14.82 7.56
CA MET A 426 55.03 15.61 6.42
C MET A 426 54.06 15.61 5.21
N SER A 427 54.00 16.77 4.55
CA SER A 427 53.80 17.05 3.11
C SER A 427 52.60 16.52 2.29
N ARG A 428 51.92 17.49 1.64
CA ARG A 428 50.97 17.39 0.49
C ARG A 428 51.71 16.98 -0.82
N PRO A 429 51.06 16.62 -1.96
CA PRO A 429 49.95 17.35 -2.62
C PRO A 429 48.74 16.49 -3.11
N GLU A 430 47.70 17.12 -3.65
CA GLU A 430 46.56 16.42 -4.28
C GLU A 430 46.87 15.79 -5.65
N ALA A 431 46.38 14.57 -5.89
CA ALA A 431 46.22 14.00 -7.23
C ALA A 431 45.00 13.07 -7.35
N GLN A 432 43.98 13.56 -8.08
CA GLN A 432 43.06 12.82 -8.97
C GLN A 432 42.74 11.34 -8.66
N SER A 433 41.63 11.08 -7.96
CA SER A 433 41.04 9.74 -7.84
C SER A 433 40.22 9.36 -9.09
N LEU A 434 40.83 8.63 -10.03
CA LEU A 434 40.14 7.96 -11.14
C LEU A 434 40.27 6.43 -10.98
N SER A 435 39.14 5.75 -10.76
CA SER A 435 39.05 4.28 -10.70
C SER A 435 37.95 3.78 -11.63
N PRO A 436 38.28 3.11 -12.76
CA PRO A 436 37.31 2.77 -13.79
C PRO A 436 36.78 1.34 -13.67
N TYR A 437 35.62 1.15 -13.03
CA TYR A 437 34.77 -0.03 -13.27
C TYR A 437 33.29 0.35 -13.31
N THR A 438 32.66 0.10 -14.46
CA THR A 438 31.29 0.51 -14.79
C THR A 438 30.31 -0.65 -14.74
N THR A 439 29.62 -0.83 -13.60
CA THR A 439 28.51 -1.79 -13.49
C THR A 439 27.18 -1.20 -14.00
N SER A 440 26.38 -2.00 -14.68
CA SER A 440 25.27 -1.62 -15.57
C SER A 440 23.96 -1.16 -14.89
N ALA A 441 24.02 -0.26 -13.91
CA ALA A 441 22.85 0.26 -13.18
C ALA A 441 22.14 1.48 -13.83
N ASN A 442 22.72 2.09 -14.87
CA ASN A 442 22.33 3.42 -15.37
C ASN A 442 21.34 3.40 -16.56
N ARG A 443 20.22 2.68 -16.47
CA ARG A 443 19.04 2.90 -17.35
C ARG A 443 17.78 3.41 -16.61
N ALA A 444 17.85 3.55 -15.27
CA ALA A 444 16.73 3.98 -14.43
C ALA A 444 16.91 5.38 -13.78
N LYS A 445 17.70 6.28 -14.40
CA LYS A 445 17.92 7.66 -13.91
C LYS A 445 17.84 8.74 -15.00
N LEU A 446 16.66 8.88 -15.57
CA LEU A 446 16.16 10.18 -16.03
C LEU A 446 14.86 10.48 -15.25
N LEU A 447 14.55 11.75 -15.04
CA LEU A 447 13.45 12.26 -14.18
C LEU A 447 13.65 12.18 -12.64
N ALA A 448 14.88 12.21 -12.14
CA ALA A 448 15.17 12.52 -10.73
C ALA A 448 16.01 13.81 -10.61
N LYS A 449 15.36 14.97 -10.44
CA LYS A 449 16.06 16.23 -10.13
C LYS A 449 16.60 16.19 -8.70
N ASN A 450 17.93 16.24 -8.54
CA ASN A 450 18.59 16.27 -7.22
C ASN A 450 18.05 17.44 -6.37
N ARG A 451 17.32 17.13 -5.29
CA ARG A 451 16.93 18.09 -4.27
C ARG A 451 18.04 18.20 -3.23
N GLN A 452 18.94 19.18 -3.38
CA GLN A 452 19.91 19.51 -2.34
C GLN A 452 19.19 20.06 -1.10
N THR A 453 19.52 19.51 0.07
CA THR A 453 19.06 20.00 1.38
C THR A 453 19.93 21.15 1.85
N PHE A 454 19.33 22.28 2.25
CA PHE A 454 20.04 23.44 2.78
C PHE A 454 19.28 24.09 3.94
N LEU A 455 20.01 24.79 4.81
CA LEU A 455 19.47 25.60 5.91
C LEU A 455 19.64 27.09 5.57
N LEU A 456 18.58 27.89 5.73
CA LEU A 456 18.60 29.33 5.43
C LEU A 456 18.18 30.19 6.64
N GLN A 457 19.17 30.68 7.39
CA GLN A 457 18.96 31.62 8.49
C GLN A 457 19.22 33.06 8.01
N THR A 458 18.16 33.82 7.68
CA THR A 458 18.33 35.19 7.15
C THR A 458 18.82 36.17 8.21
N THR A 459 19.93 36.85 7.94
CA THR A 459 20.56 37.83 8.85
C THR A 459 19.63 39.00 9.23
N LYS A 460 19.99 39.77 10.27
CA LYS A 460 19.28 41.02 10.62
C LYS A 460 19.30 42.01 9.44
N LEU A 461 20.45 42.19 8.79
CA LEU A 461 20.62 43.05 7.61
C LEU A 461 19.72 42.61 6.44
N THR A 462 19.68 41.32 6.10
CA THR A 462 18.79 40.80 5.04
C THR A 462 17.29 40.91 5.38
N ARG A 463 16.91 41.07 6.66
CA ARG A 463 15.53 41.41 7.05
C ARG A 463 15.23 42.91 6.92
N ILE A 464 16.21 43.77 7.13
CA ILE A 464 16.10 45.23 6.99
C ILE A 464 16.09 45.64 5.50
N ALA A 465 17.02 45.12 4.69
CA ALA A 465 17.11 45.38 3.25
C ALA A 465 15.77 45.13 2.51
N ARG A 466 15.09 44.02 2.84
CA ARG A 466 13.77 43.65 2.28
C ARG A 466 12.63 44.63 2.65
N ARG A 467 12.82 45.48 3.66
CA ARG A 467 11.89 46.56 4.04
C ARG A 467 12.29 47.90 3.41
N MET A 468 13.58 48.19 3.32
CA MET A 468 14.11 49.47 2.81
C MET A 468 14.09 49.58 1.27
N CYS A 469 14.31 48.47 0.58
CA CYS A 469 14.28 48.37 -0.89
C CYS A 469 12.96 47.74 -1.36
N ARG A 470 11.83 48.13 -0.73
CA ARG A 470 10.48 47.55 -0.99
C ARG A 470 9.94 47.89 -2.39
N ASP A 471 10.33 49.05 -2.89
CA ASP A 471 10.21 49.55 -4.26
C ASP A 471 10.89 48.64 -5.30
N ILE A 472 12.14 48.25 -5.05
CA ILE A 472 12.94 47.41 -5.95
C ILE A 472 12.53 45.93 -5.85
N LEU A 473 12.42 45.41 -4.62
CA LEU A 473 12.11 44.00 -4.36
C LEU A 473 10.64 43.62 -4.68
N GLN A 474 9.73 44.60 -4.63
CA GLN A 474 8.29 44.43 -4.84
C GLN A 474 7.72 43.17 -4.13
N PRO A 475 7.77 43.06 -2.78
CA PRO A 475 7.49 41.79 -2.08
C PRO A 475 6.16 41.11 -2.42
N ARG A 476 5.08 41.88 -2.69
CA ARG A 476 3.76 41.37 -3.12
C ARG A 476 3.76 40.77 -4.55
N ARG A 477 4.78 41.04 -5.36
CA ARG A 477 5.00 40.49 -6.71
C ARG A 477 5.94 39.29 -6.65
N ALA A 478 7.07 39.42 -5.94
CA ALA A 478 8.03 38.34 -5.72
C ALA A 478 7.38 37.12 -5.04
N ALA A 479 6.57 37.32 -3.98
CA ALA A 479 5.87 36.23 -3.29
C ALA A 479 4.84 35.47 -4.16
N ARG A 480 4.44 36.03 -5.31
CA ARG A 480 3.55 35.38 -6.30
C ARG A 480 4.30 34.92 -7.56
N ARG A 481 5.65 34.96 -7.56
CA ARG A 481 6.53 34.52 -8.65
C ARG A 481 7.80 33.85 -8.09
N PRO A 482 7.70 32.71 -7.38
CA PRO A 482 8.83 32.09 -6.69
C PRO A 482 9.97 31.64 -7.62
N TYR A 483 9.67 31.41 -8.90
CA TYR A 483 10.66 31.00 -9.91
C TYR A 483 11.24 32.17 -10.72
N ALA A 484 10.84 33.43 -10.44
CA ALA A 484 11.43 34.59 -11.10
C ALA A 484 12.69 35.05 -10.36
N PRO A 485 13.85 35.24 -11.05
CA PRO A 485 15.06 35.69 -10.41
C PRO A 485 14.90 37.11 -9.86
N ILE A 486 15.34 37.32 -8.61
CA ILE A 486 15.36 38.63 -7.96
C ILE A 486 16.76 39.22 -8.13
N ASN A 487 16.87 40.47 -8.59
CA ASN A 487 18.16 41.16 -8.68
C ASN A 487 18.69 41.51 -7.27
N ALA A 488 19.38 40.55 -6.67
CA ALA A 488 19.97 40.68 -5.34
C ALA A 488 21.09 41.73 -5.27
N ASN A 489 21.76 42.02 -6.39
CA ASN A 489 22.87 42.97 -6.43
C ASN A 489 22.35 44.42 -6.37
N ALA A 490 21.29 44.76 -7.11
CA ALA A 490 20.61 46.05 -6.99
C ALA A 490 20.09 46.28 -5.56
N ILE A 491 19.50 45.25 -4.92
CA ILE A 491 19.02 45.35 -3.54
C ILE A 491 20.17 45.53 -2.54
N LYS A 492 21.33 44.88 -2.75
CA LYS A 492 22.53 45.09 -1.91
C LYS A 492 23.04 46.53 -2.04
N ALA A 493 23.26 47.01 -3.26
CA ALA A 493 23.78 48.37 -3.53
C ALA A 493 22.88 49.45 -2.93
N GLU A 494 21.57 49.40 -3.22
CA GLU A 494 20.62 50.38 -2.71
C GLU A 494 20.47 50.30 -1.18
N CYS A 495 20.56 49.09 -0.59
CA CYS A 495 20.56 48.95 0.87
C CYS A 495 21.79 49.62 1.50
N SER A 496 22.99 49.47 0.92
CA SER A 496 24.19 50.15 1.42
C SER A 496 24.08 51.68 1.35
N ILE A 497 23.46 52.23 0.30
CA ILE A 497 23.25 53.68 0.13
C ILE A 497 22.17 54.21 1.10
N ARG A 498 21.08 53.45 1.32
CA ARG A 498 19.96 53.87 2.17
C ARG A 498 20.19 53.62 3.67
N LEU A 499 20.98 52.62 4.07
CA LEU A 499 21.15 52.22 5.48
C LEU A 499 21.68 53.36 6.37
N PRO A 500 22.71 54.16 5.99
CA PRO A 500 23.17 55.30 6.79
C PRO A 500 22.10 56.40 6.92
N LYS A 501 21.22 56.56 5.93
CA LYS A 501 20.14 57.56 5.95
C LYS A 501 19.01 57.14 6.89
N ALA A 502 18.62 55.86 6.87
CA ALA A 502 17.60 55.29 7.77
C ALA A 502 18.06 55.14 9.23
N ALA A 503 19.36 55.31 9.52
CA ALA A 503 19.85 55.46 10.90
C ALA A 503 19.51 56.84 11.49
N LYS A 504 19.35 57.88 10.65
CA LYS A 504 19.01 59.24 11.05
C LYS A 504 17.50 59.52 11.05
N THR A 505 16.70 58.75 10.30
CA THR A 505 15.23 58.84 10.31
C THR A 505 14.60 57.44 10.45
N PRO A 506 13.85 57.16 11.55
CA PRO A 506 13.31 55.84 11.79
C PRO A 506 12.24 55.46 10.76
N LEU A 507 12.39 54.25 10.18
CA LEU A 507 11.44 53.71 9.21
C LEU A 507 10.04 53.60 9.83
N LYS A 508 9.04 54.31 9.28
CA LYS A 508 7.63 54.24 9.69
C LYS A 508 7.03 52.86 9.41
N ILE A 509 7.25 51.90 10.32
CA ILE A 509 6.66 50.57 10.27
C ILE A 509 5.23 50.66 10.80
N HIS A 510 4.27 50.95 9.92
CA HIS A 510 2.85 50.82 10.26
C HIS A 510 2.54 49.34 10.55
N PRO A 511 2.01 48.99 11.75
CA PRO A 511 1.59 47.63 12.05
C PRO A 511 0.37 47.30 11.18
N LEU A 512 0.50 46.27 10.34
CA LEU A 512 -0.55 45.87 9.41
C LEU A 512 -1.58 45.02 10.16
N VAL A 513 -2.55 45.69 10.80
CA VAL A 513 -3.67 45.07 11.49
C VAL A 513 -4.39 44.12 10.52
N ARG A 514 -4.55 42.86 10.92
CA ARG A 514 -5.34 41.89 10.16
C ARG A 514 -6.80 42.04 10.55
N LEU A 515 -7.68 42.14 9.56
CA LEU A 515 -9.12 42.09 9.77
C LEU A 515 -9.51 40.75 10.43
N PRO A 516 -10.45 40.75 11.41
CA PRO A 516 -11.01 39.54 11.97
C PRO A 516 -11.66 38.65 10.90
N LEU A 517 -11.63 37.33 11.10
CA LEU A 517 -12.27 36.38 10.19
C LEU A 517 -13.78 36.68 10.02
N ALA A 518 -14.46 37.08 11.09
CA ALA A 518 -15.87 37.48 11.06
C ALA A 518 -16.13 38.67 10.10
N THR A 519 -15.22 39.66 10.06
CA THR A 519 -15.33 40.80 9.14
C THR A 519 -15.14 40.36 7.70
N ILE A 520 -14.13 39.51 7.44
CA ILE A 520 -13.85 38.95 6.10
C ILE A 520 -15.03 38.10 5.60
N VAL A 521 -15.62 37.26 6.46
CA VAL A 521 -16.81 36.47 6.11
C VAL A 521 -18.01 37.37 5.83
N LYS A 522 -18.21 38.45 6.60
CA LYS A 522 -19.29 39.42 6.37
C LYS A 522 -19.12 40.18 5.04
N GLU A 523 -17.90 40.58 4.69
CA GLU A 523 -17.59 41.19 3.39
C GLU A 523 -17.82 40.22 2.22
N LEU A 524 -17.37 38.96 2.35
CA LEU A 524 -17.58 37.93 1.31
C LEU A 524 -19.06 37.58 1.13
N ALA A 525 -19.85 37.56 2.21
CA ALA A 525 -21.30 37.38 2.14
C ALA A 525 -22.00 38.58 1.47
N ALA A 526 -21.58 39.81 1.78
CA ALA A 526 -22.12 41.03 1.16
C ALA A 526 -21.74 41.18 -0.33
N GLN A 527 -20.64 40.54 -0.77
CA GLN A 527 -20.19 40.52 -2.16
C GLN A 527 -20.73 39.31 -2.96
N ALA A 528 -21.53 38.43 -2.34
CA ALA A 528 -22.11 37.28 -3.02
C ALA A 528 -23.25 37.73 -3.97
N PRO A 529 -23.19 37.42 -5.28
CA PRO A 529 -24.22 37.84 -6.23
C PRO A 529 -25.52 37.06 -6.00
N LEU A 530 -26.58 37.78 -5.61
CA LEU A 530 -27.92 37.20 -5.49
C LEU A 530 -28.45 36.78 -6.87
N LYS A 531 -28.73 35.47 -7.00
CA LYS A 531 -29.15 34.71 -8.19
C LYS A 531 -28.02 34.37 -9.19
N PRO A 532 -27.74 33.08 -9.45
CA PRO A 532 -26.87 32.67 -10.56
C PRO A 532 -27.60 32.88 -11.90
N LYS A 533 -27.10 33.81 -12.73
CA LYS A 533 -27.58 33.95 -14.12
C LYS A 533 -26.99 32.84 -14.99
N THR A 534 -27.85 32.06 -15.63
CA THR A 534 -27.46 31.03 -16.62
C THR A 534 -26.77 31.67 -17.84
N PRO A 535 -25.51 31.33 -18.17
CA PRO A 535 -24.82 31.92 -19.31
C PRO A 535 -25.32 31.34 -20.65
N ARG A 536 -26.13 32.09 -21.39
CA ARG A 536 -26.23 31.95 -22.85
C ARG A 536 -24.99 32.59 -23.50
N GLY A 537 -24.48 31.99 -24.58
CA GLY A 537 -23.74 32.71 -25.61
C GLY A 537 -22.25 32.94 -25.35
N THR A 538 -21.44 32.40 -26.25
CA THR A 538 -20.00 32.66 -26.42
C THR A 538 -19.63 34.14 -26.52
N LYS A 539 -18.45 34.52 -25.99
CA LYS A 539 -17.33 35.12 -26.75
C LYS A 539 -16.07 35.29 -25.88
N THR A 540 -14.93 34.80 -26.35
CA THR A 540 -13.62 34.98 -25.70
C THR A 540 -12.94 36.29 -26.13
N PRO A 541 -12.51 37.17 -25.20
CA PRO A 541 -11.80 38.39 -25.56
C PRO A 541 -10.31 38.11 -25.91
N ILE A 542 -9.83 38.74 -26.98
CA ILE A 542 -8.43 38.68 -27.43
C ILE A 542 -7.61 39.81 -26.81
N ASN A 543 -6.42 39.50 -26.29
CA ASN A 543 -5.34 40.48 -26.05
C ASN A 543 -4.00 39.71 -25.99
N ARG A 544 -3.11 39.67 -27.00
CA ARG A 544 -2.53 40.68 -27.92
C ARG A 544 -1.41 41.53 -27.31
N ASN A 545 -0.28 40.88 -26.98
CA ASN A 545 1.09 41.40 -27.04
C ASN A 545 2.05 40.17 -26.91
N GLN A 546 3.18 40.04 -27.61
CA GLN A 546 3.78 40.90 -28.63
C GLN A 546 4.75 40.10 -29.55
N LEU A 547 4.87 40.56 -30.80
CA LEU A 547 5.98 40.37 -31.76
C LEU A 547 6.29 38.97 -32.38
N THR A 548 6.58 39.04 -33.68
CA THR A 548 6.99 38.03 -34.66
C THR A 548 8.50 38.28 -35.02
N PRO A 549 9.14 37.78 -36.12
CA PRO A 549 8.72 36.79 -37.14
C PRO A 549 9.77 35.73 -37.55
N ASN A 550 9.31 34.63 -38.17
CA ASN A 550 9.67 34.20 -39.54
C ASN A 550 8.84 32.95 -39.92
N ARG A 551 8.08 32.96 -41.04
CA ARG A 551 8.47 32.63 -42.43
C ARG A 551 8.88 31.16 -42.62
N GLY A 552 8.19 30.35 -43.43
CA GLY A 552 6.90 30.59 -44.11
C GLY A 552 6.55 29.56 -45.21
N LEU A 553 5.35 29.71 -45.80
CA LEU A 553 4.80 29.06 -47.01
C LEU A 553 4.57 27.52 -46.90
N ALA A 554 3.41 26.91 -47.22
CA ALA A 554 2.41 27.04 -48.32
C ALA A 554 2.85 26.33 -49.63
N GLY A 555 1.99 25.57 -50.32
CA GLY A 555 0.57 25.25 -50.09
C GLY A 555 -0.05 24.45 -51.27
N ILE A 556 -1.28 24.81 -51.68
CA ILE A 556 -2.00 24.42 -52.93
C ILE A 556 -2.87 23.12 -52.89
N VAL A 557 -3.97 23.15 -53.67
CA VAL A 557 -5.08 22.19 -53.77
C VAL A 557 -5.54 22.10 -55.24
N SER A 558 -5.81 20.89 -55.78
CA SER A 558 -6.61 20.57 -57.01
C SER A 558 -6.36 19.09 -57.43
N LYS A 559 -7.17 18.38 -58.23
CA LYS A 559 -8.57 18.50 -58.72
C LYS A 559 -9.08 17.09 -59.16
N ARG A 560 -10.35 16.96 -59.57
CA ARG A 560 -10.95 15.74 -60.18
C ARG A 560 -11.01 15.80 -61.71
N ALA A 561 -10.92 14.66 -62.40
CA ALA A 561 -11.60 14.28 -63.66
C ALA A 561 -11.15 12.86 -64.13
N TYR A 562 -11.83 12.09 -65.00
CA TYR A 562 -13.28 11.89 -65.28
C TYR A 562 -13.46 10.72 -66.29
N GLU A 563 -14.48 9.85 -66.14
CA GLU A 563 -15.00 8.87 -67.14
C GLU A 563 -14.03 7.82 -67.76
N SER A 564 -14.39 6.80 -68.56
CA SER A 564 -15.63 6.13 -69.06
C SER A 564 -15.19 4.79 -69.73
N VAL A 565 -15.91 3.67 -69.93
CA VAL A 565 -17.12 2.95 -69.42
C VAL A 565 -16.87 1.44 -69.74
N ALA A 566 -17.54 0.37 -69.30
CA ALA A 566 -18.67 0.04 -68.39
C ALA A 566 -18.34 -1.37 -67.78
N GLY A 567 -19.22 -2.27 -67.28
CA GLY A 567 -20.68 -2.28 -67.03
C GLY A 567 -21.10 -3.64 -66.43
N GLY A 568 -22.21 -3.70 -65.69
CA GLY A 568 -22.69 -4.92 -65.00
C GLY A 568 -22.72 -4.74 -63.46
N GLY A 569 -23.90 -4.90 -62.85
CA GLY A 569 -24.14 -4.45 -61.47
C GLY A 569 -23.96 -5.50 -60.38
N LEU A 570 -23.59 -5.04 -59.17
CA LEU A 570 -23.96 -5.53 -57.83
C LEU A 570 -23.21 -4.68 -56.76
N PRO A 571 -23.85 -4.16 -55.70
CA PRO A 571 -23.16 -3.34 -54.70
C PRO A 571 -22.44 -4.17 -53.62
N PHE A 572 -21.15 -3.84 -53.45
CA PHE A 572 -20.18 -4.23 -52.43
C PHE A 572 -20.66 -4.02 -50.96
N SER A 573 -19.99 -4.56 -49.92
CA SER A 573 -18.62 -5.11 -49.85
C SER A 573 -18.42 -6.19 -48.78
N ALA A 574 -17.28 -6.90 -48.86
CA ALA A 574 -16.79 -7.84 -47.87
C ALA A 574 -15.39 -7.48 -47.31
N ASN A 575 -15.14 -7.90 -46.07
CA ASN A 575 -13.90 -8.49 -45.51
C ASN A 575 -12.49 -8.00 -45.92
N GLY A 576 -11.64 -7.71 -44.92
CA GLY A 576 -10.54 -8.67 -44.64
C GLY A 576 -9.03 -8.30 -44.72
N ARG A 577 -8.52 -7.41 -43.83
CA ARG A 577 -7.08 -7.37 -43.36
C ARG A 577 -6.01 -7.04 -44.44
N PRO A 578 -4.68 -6.95 -44.13
CA PRO A 578 -3.96 -6.80 -42.83
C PRO A 578 -3.06 -5.52 -42.74
N MET A 579 -2.50 -5.19 -41.55
CA MET A 579 -1.05 -4.93 -41.33
C MET A 579 -0.69 -4.25 -39.97
N THR A 580 0.62 -4.23 -39.72
CA THR A 580 1.46 -3.87 -38.54
C THR A 580 1.18 -2.60 -37.71
N SER A 581 1.42 -2.71 -36.40
CA SER A 581 2.19 -1.80 -35.51
C SER A 581 2.16 -0.27 -35.70
N GLY A 582 1.76 0.48 -34.66
CA GLY A 582 2.29 1.85 -34.45
C GLY A 582 1.41 2.93 -33.81
N MET A 583 1.32 2.94 -32.47
CA MET A 583 1.41 4.15 -31.62
C MET A 583 0.69 5.47 -32.03
N ARG A 584 -0.40 5.83 -31.32
CA ARG A 584 -0.66 7.17 -30.72
C ARG A 584 -1.94 7.20 -29.86
N SER A 585 -1.94 8.03 -28.81
CA SER A 585 -3.11 8.37 -27.98
C SER A 585 -3.31 9.88 -27.99
N SER A 586 -4.54 10.36 -28.19
CA SER A 586 -4.86 11.79 -28.27
C SER A 586 -6.32 12.09 -27.89
N THR A 587 -6.51 12.51 -26.63
CA THR A 587 -7.46 13.53 -26.09
C THR A 587 -8.63 14.01 -26.97
N GLN A 588 -9.86 14.19 -26.48
CA GLN A 588 -10.34 15.10 -25.39
C GLN A 588 -11.77 14.67 -24.94
N PRO A 589 -12.49 15.36 -24.02
CA PRO A 589 -12.11 15.76 -22.66
C PRO A 589 -13.13 15.25 -21.59
N ALA A 590 -12.71 15.03 -20.35
CA ALA A 590 -13.61 14.82 -19.21
C ALA A 590 -13.22 15.74 -18.03
N ILE A 591 -14.21 16.44 -17.45
CA ILE A 591 -13.98 17.46 -16.41
C ILE A 591 -13.66 16.78 -15.07
N LYS A 592 -12.37 16.54 -14.81
CA LYS A 592 -11.91 16.05 -13.50
C LYS A 592 -11.79 17.19 -12.49
N ARG A 593 -12.49 17.06 -11.35
CA ARG A 593 -12.18 17.85 -10.13
C ARG A 593 -10.70 17.67 -9.79
N GLN A 594 -9.99 18.77 -9.61
CA GLN A 594 -8.54 18.77 -9.38
C GLN A 594 -8.21 18.21 -7.98
N LYS A 595 -7.88 16.92 -7.90
CA LYS A 595 -7.22 16.36 -6.70
C LYS A 595 -5.87 17.06 -6.52
N LEU A 596 -5.61 17.56 -5.31
CA LEU A 596 -4.33 18.13 -4.93
C LEU A 596 -3.21 17.08 -5.04
N ASN A 597 -2.08 17.50 -5.59
CA ASN A 597 -0.87 16.69 -5.68
C ASN A 597 -0.17 16.70 -4.31
N PRO A 598 0.19 15.53 -3.72
CA PRO A 598 0.90 15.49 -2.42
C PRO A 598 2.21 16.29 -2.41
N ALA A 599 2.81 16.57 -3.57
CA ALA A 599 3.99 17.42 -3.71
C ALA A 599 3.76 18.91 -3.37
N ASP A 600 2.52 19.39 -3.32
CA ASP A 600 2.14 20.78 -3.02
C ASP A 600 1.62 20.98 -1.59
N ALA A 601 1.63 19.94 -0.75
CA ALA A 601 1.34 20.07 0.67
C ALA A 601 2.46 20.86 1.40
N PRO A 602 2.16 21.86 2.23
CA PRO A 602 3.19 22.60 2.97
C PRO A 602 3.83 21.70 4.04
N ASN A 603 5.16 21.55 3.99
CA ASN A 603 5.91 20.77 4.97
C ASN A 603 5.59 21.21 6.41
N PRO A 604 5.45 20.28 7.37
CA PRO A 604 5.32 20.63 8.78
C PRO A 604 6.60 21.32 9.27
N VAL A 605 6.43 22.44 9.99
CA VAL A 605 7.56 23.16 10.61
C VAL A 605 7.99 22.38 11.85
N VAL A 606 8.99 21.49 11.70
CA VAL A 606 9.50 20.66 12.79
C VAL A 606 10.27 21.53 13.79
N PHE A 607 9.71 21.70 14.99
CA PHE A 607 10.38 22.37 16.10
C PHE A 607 11.39 21.43 16.78
N VAL A 608 12.67 21.61 16.49
CA VAL A 608 13.75 20.86 17.15
C VAL A 608 13.95 21.41 18.57
N ALA A 609 13.69 20.57 19.58
CA ALA A 609 13.72 20.96 20.98
C ALA A 609 15.16 21.00 21.54
N THR A 610 15.73 22.20 21.66
CA THR A 610 16.97 22.45 22.41
C THR A 610 16.85 22.02 23.88
N LYS A 611 17.98 21.88 24.58
CA LYS A 611 18.03 21.55 26.02
C LYS A 611 17.18 22.54 26.84
N ASP A 612 17.28 23.82 26.53
CA ASP A 612 16.60 24.94 27.21
C ASP A 612 15.09 24.96 26.90
N THR A 613 14.68 24.71 25.66
CA THR A 613 13.25 24.61 25.29
C THR A 613 12.59 23.30 25.76
N ARG A 614 13.39 22.33 26.22
CA ARG A 614 12.94 21.15 26.96
C ARG A 614 12.84 21.45 28.46
N ALA A 615 13.79 22.20 29.03
CA ALA A 615 13.75 22.68 30.42
C ALA A 615 12.56 23.63 30.67
N LEU A 616 12.36 24.65 29.83
CA LEU A 616 11.18 25.54 29.90
C LEU A 616 9.86 24.76 29.83
N ARG A 617 9.80 23.67 29.05
CA ARG A 617 8.58 22.84 28.97
C ARG A 617 8.34 22.00 30.22
N LYS A 618 9.39 21.57 30.92
CA LYS A 618 9.27 20.91 32.24
C LYS A 618 8.87 21.89 33.35
N ALA A 619 9.14 23.19 33.18
CA ALA A 619 8.79 24.24 34.14
C ALA A 619 7.36 24.83 33.97
N LEU A 620 6.52 24.24 33.11
CA LEU A 620 5.14 24.67 32.86
C LEU A 620 4.16 23.56 33.24
N SER A 621 3.09 23.90 33.96
CA SER A 621 2.01 22.94 34.24
C SER A 621 1.25 22.54 32.98
N HIS A 622 0.59 21.39 33.03
CA HIS A 622 -0.22 20.90 31.90
C HIS A 622 -1.38 21.84 31.54
N LEU A 623 -1.89 22.61 32.52
CA LEU A 623 -2.93 23.62 32.30
C LEU A 623 -2.37 24.87 31.60
N GLU A 624 -1.19 25.35 32.00
CA GLU A 624 -0.52 26.47 31.35
C GLU A 624 -0.11 26.13 29.92
N MET A 625 0.38 24.91 29.68
CA MET A 625 0.71 24.43 28.34
C MET A 625 -0.52 24.39 27.41
N ARG A 626 -1.68 23.94 27.92
CA ARG A 626 -2.97 24.02 27.20
C ARG A 626 -3.42 25.46 26.95
N ARG A 627 -3.24 26.38 27.92
CA ARG A 627 -3.56 27.81 27.76
C ARG A 627 -2.64 28.49 26.72
N ALA A 628 -1.35 28.18 26.74
CA ALA A 628 -0.35 28.68 25.79
C ALA A 628 -0.69 28.27 24.34
N ALA A 629 -0.97 26.98 24.11
CA ALA A 629 -1.33 26.46 22.80
C ALA A 629 -2.60 27.11 22.22
N ARG A 630 -3.56 27.48 23.07
CA ARG A 630 -4.81 28.19 22.69
C ARG A 630 -4.60 29.70 22.46
N ARG A 631 -3.49 30.30 22.91
CA ARG A 631 -3.19 31.73 22.76
C ARG A 631 -1.69 31.98 22.44
N PRO A 632 -1.18 31.51 21.29
CA PRO A 632 0.26 31.52 20.96
C PRO A 632 0.88 32.92 20.76
N ASN A 633 0.08 33.97 20.82
CA ASN A 633 0.52 35.37 20.65
C ASN A 633 0.79 36.09 21.99
N LEU A 634 0.54 35.44 23.14
CA LEU A 634 0.72 36.03 24.47
C LEU A 634 2.01 35.50 25.13
N PRO A 635 2.84 36.36 25.75
CA PRO A 635 4.08 35.93 26.39
C PRO A 635 3.80 35.14 27.68
N LEU A 636 4.53 34.04 27.87
CA LEU A 636 4.46 33.22 29.07
C LEU A 636 5.41 33.75 30.15
N LYS A 637 4.89 34.02 31.35
CA LYS A 637 5.70 34.33 32.53
C LYS A 637 6.19 33.02 33.18
N VAL A 638 7.34 32.53 32.76
CA VAL A 638 8.01 31.37 33.39
C VAL A 638 8.80 31.86 34.62
N LYS A 639 8.64 31.21 35.78
CA LYS A 639 9.49 31.48 36.96
C LYS A 639 10.93 31.02 36.66
N SER A 640 11.92 31.88 36.88
CA SER A 640 13.33 31.55 36.63
C SER A 640 13.86 30.53 37.64
N VAL A 641 14.41 29.42 37.14
CA VAL A 641 15.21 28.49 37.94
C VAL A 641 16.54 29.18 38.27
N LEU A 642 16.94 29.17 39.54
CA LEU A 642 18.18 29.78 40.01
C LEU A 642 19.43 29.05 39.46
N PRO A 643 20.57 29.75 39.30
CA PRO A 643 21.81 29.13 38.84
C PRO A 643 22.35 28.10 39.86
N ILE A 644 22.96 27.05 39.32
CA ILE A 644 23.49 25.91 40.08
C ILE A 644 24.78 26.32 40.82
N ARG A 645 24.87 26.03 42.13
CA ARG A 645 26.13 26.14 42.90
C ARG A 645 27.17 25.12 42.39
N PRO A 646 28.47 25.45 42.35
CA PRO A 646 29.51 24.48 42.07
C PRO A 646 29.56 23.40 43.17
N VAL A 647 29.83 22.15 42.78
CA VAL A 647 29.91 20.99 43.67
C VAL A 647 31.35 20.80 44.13
N VAL A 648 31.54 20.59 45.43
CA VAL A 648 32.84 20.25 46.06
C VAL A 648 33.12 18.76 45.88
N ALA A 649 34.40 18.38 45.74
CA ALA A 649 34.82 17.00 45.52
C ALA A 649 34.53 16.09 46.75
N PRO A 650 34.17 14.81 46.55
CA PRO A 650 33.96 13.86 47.63
C PRO A 650 35.28 13.28 48.18
N LEU A 651 35.27 12.91 49.46
CA LEU A 651 36.37 12.20 50.14
C LEU A 651 36.21 10.67 50.09
N VAL A 652 37.27 9.97 50.47
CA VAL A 652 37.42 8.50 50.42
C VAL A 652 36.53 7.79 51.46
N PRO A 653 35.91 6.63 51.14
CA PRO A 653 35.10 5.88 52.09
C PRO A 653 35.92 5.01 53.05
N VAL A 654 35.34 4.75 54.23
CA VAL A 654 35.80 3.76 55.24
C VAL A 654 34.65 2.80 55.52
N ALA A 655 34.97 1.57 55.94
CA ALA A 655 34.02 0.48 56.20
C ALA A 655 34.55 -0.43 57.33
N PRO A 656 33.76 -1.38 57.88
CA PRO A 656 32.31 -1.37 58.12
C PRO A 656 31.98 -1.73 59.60
N ALA A 657 30.69 -1.78 59.96
CA ALA A 657 30.23 -2.47 61.18
C ALA A 657 28.83 -3.08 61.03
N HIS A 658 28.68 -4.36 61.41
CA HIS A 658 27.43 -5.03 61.74
C HIS A 658 27.37 -5.19 63.28
N PRO A 659 26.18 -5.25 63.92
CA PRO A 659 25.60 -6.58 64.19
C PRO A 659 24.05 -6.68 64.24
N ALA A 660 23.58 -7.94 64.17
CA ALA A 660 22.47 -8.54 64.92
C ALA A 660 21.02 -7.95 64.91
N SER A 661 20.10 -8.75 64.32
CA SER A 661 18.93 -9.36 64.99
C SER A 661 17.95 -8.49 65.81
N THR A 662 16.73 -8.36 65.28
CA THR A 662 15.47 -8.59 66.03
C THR A 662 14.49 -9.40 65.18
N SER A 663 13.57 -10.12 65.82
CA SER A 663 12.62 -11.05 65.19
C SER A 663 11.17 -10.64 65.43
N GLU A 664 10.34 -10.61 64.39
CA GLU A 664 8.88 -10.55 64.51
C GLU A 664 8.24 -11.58 63.53
N PRO A 665 7.18 -12.29 63.94
CA PRO A 665 6.56 -13.34 63.12
C PRO A 665 5.51 -12.77 62.15
N ILE A 666 5.39 -13.40 60.98
CA ILE A 666 4.28 -13.17 60.04
C ILE A 666 3.16 -14.15 60.38
N ILE A 667 1.95 -13.63 60.63
CA ILE A 667 0.72 -14.43 60.73
C ILE A 667 0.09 -14.51 59.33
N LEU A 668 -0.40 -15.68 58.97
CA LEU A 668 -1.30 -15.91 57.84
C LEU A 668 -2.69 -16.25 58.41
N GLU A 669 -3.74 -15.66 57.83
CA GLU A 669 -5.12 -16.05 58.05
C GLU A 669 -5.60 -16.82 56.80
N ASP A 670 -6.46 -17.84 57.02
CA ASP A 670 -7.09 -18.69 55.98
C ASP A 670 -8.38 -18.06 55.40
#